data_AF-A0A7T2YT05-F1
#
_entry.id   AF-A0A7T2YT05-F1
#
_cell.length_a   1.000
_cell.length_b   1.000
_cell.length_c   1.000
_cell.angle_alpha   90.00
_cell.angle_beta   90.00
_cell.angle_gamma   90.00
#
_symmetry.space_group_name_H-M   'P 1'
#
loop_
_entity.id
_entity.type
_entity.pdbx_description
1 polymer ?
#
loop_
_entity_poly.entity_id
_entity_poly.type
_entity_poly.pdbx_seq_one_letter_code
_entity_poly.pdbx_strand_id
1 'polypeptide(L)'
;MHERLITQVQRTGQELRSSRYHYDEAGRRTLDQQNVASGDLQAGTRAIAYLPGSHRWSAERAADQKDTTTQRTQYNANGQPLQAGPRSYRWDALGRLEQVNEQGAPLARYRYNHRGERIAKHTGKAQGGSRAYLYESGQLSAELDAQGRITRQYIHLGQWPLAVIDTPQGRKPADGAGTLGRIVQDLGTIAGRWLGGGGERLAWLHTNHLGAVEAATDTQGQLIWRARYTAFGRQQVLSQPSAPGFEMPLRLPGQYHDPETGLHYNLHRYYDPDRGQYLTPDPLGTPNGPNPYSYVQGNPLRYVDPEGLILFAFDGTNNSNPPPEGDTFSNVYKFYLAYDEKSNGEKWYMNGVGRDDKEGKIIAPKNDYKVATTARARVDHMLKNLDKFMEEHTFSDGKKVSIDIVGFSRGAAMGRDFANRVATRIKEQHWKEKSECMELNFLGLWDTVAQFGANGLHNDQWQLAIPSEVRHVFHAVALNEHRYLFPGEGINRGTQLGFIGSHADIGGSFGTGDLSNVALNWIAEKAKESGLKMKKWDEIGNEAWGKVTEPVLHDKSYIYSDPPDDSAFCTRDNNGRSKDCIPRKKLSPGGMSHEESQRFIIYRTRPGMDSDGVSRITGDINMKEYTQWLKENYGLTVALQ
;
A
#
# COMPACT_ATOMS: atom_id res chain seq x y z
N MET A 1 -16.57 -23.42 0.27
CA MET A 1 -15.41 -23.41 1.17
C MET A 1 -15.61 -24.59 2.10
N HIS A 2 -14.75 -25.61 2.05
CA HIS A 2 -14.90 -26.81 2.87
C HIS A 2 -14.51 -26.50 4.33
N GLU A 3 -15.14 -27.18 5.28
CA GLU A 3 -14.66 -27.26 6.66
C GLU A 3 -13.17 -27.59 6.68
N ARG A 4 -12.40 -26.90 7.52
CA ARG A 4 -10.94 -27.00 7.53
C ARG A 4 -10.44 -27.32 8.92
N LEU A 5 -9.56 -28.33 9.01
CA LEU A 5 -8.78 -28.63 10.20
C LEU A 5 -7.32 -28.28 9.97
N ILE A 6 -6.74 -27.46 10.84
CA ILE A 6 -5.31 -27.15 10.84
C ILE A 6 -4.70 -27.81 12.04
N THR A 7 -3.70 -28.66 11.80
CA THR A 7 -2.95 -29.34 12.85
C THR A 7 -1.50 -28.94 12.79
N GLN A 8 -0.97 -28.45 13.89
CA GLN A 8 0.46 -28.26 14.10
C GLN A 8 0.94 -29.34 15.07
N VAL A 9 1.90 -30.16 14.65
CA VAL A 9 2.54 -31.17 15.50
C VAL A 9 3.95 -30.71 15.82
N GLN A 10 4.32 -30.74 17.09
CA GLN A 10 5.65 -30.38 17.57
C GLN A 10 6.20 -31.47 18.48
N ARG A 11 7.51 -31.67 18.47
CA ARG A 11 8.20 -32.57 19.40
C ARG A 11 8.80 -31.77 20.56
N THR A 12 8.39 -32.06 21.79
CA THR A 12 8.91 -31.43 23.01
C THR A 12 9.55 -32.52 23.88
N GLY A 13 10.89 -32.61 23.86
CA GLY A 13 11.60 -33.74 24.44
C GLY A 13 11.29 -35.04 23.66
N GLN A 14 10.81 -36.08 24.36
CA GLN A 14 10.37 -37.34 23.75
C GLN A 14 8.87 -37.37 23.38
N GLU A 15 8.10 -36.34 23.74
CA GLU A 15 6.64 -36.33 23.58
C GLU A 15 6.24 -35.54 22.32
N LEU A 16 5.26 -36.06 21.57
CA LEU A 16 4.61 -35.34 20.47
C LEU A 16 3.41 -34.58 21.01
N ARG A 17 3.41 -33.28 20.76
CA ARG A 17 2.36 -32.33 21.16
C ARG A 17 1.66 -31.80 19.92
N SER A 18 0.36 -31.60 19.99
CA SER A 18 -0.46 -31.15 18.86
C SER A 18 -1.31 -29.93 19.23
N SER A 19 -1.45 -29.02 18.28
CA SER A 19 -2.46 -27.96 18.30
C SER A 19 -3.38 -28.13 17.09
N ARG A 20 -4.69 -28.07 17.31
CA ARG A 20 -5.73 -28.32 16.31
C ARG A 20 -6.72 -27.16 16.29
N TYR A 21 -7.07 -26.73 15.08
CA TYR A 21 -8.00 -25.62 14.85
C TYR A 21 -9.02 -26.01 13.80
N HIS A 22 -10.29 -25.98 14.16
CA HIS A 22 -11.38 -26.27 13.23
C HIS A 22 -12.05 -24.97 12.79
N TYR A 23 -12.37 -24.89 11.50
CA TYR A 23 -13.03 -23.77 10.86
C TYR A 23 -14.33 -24.21 10.19
N ASP A 24 -15.36 -23.40 10.36
CA ASP A 24 -16.60 -23.55 9.60
C ASP A 24 -16.48 -23.03 8.16
N GLU A 25 -17.53 -23.21 7.36
CA GLU A 25 -17.58 -22.79 5.95
C GLU A 25 -17.44 -21.27 5.74
N ALA A 26 -17.70 -20.48 6.79
CA ALA A 26 -17.57 -19.03 6.78
C ALA A 26 -16.15 -18.57 7.17
N GLY A 27 -15.22 -19.50 7.36
CA GLY A 27 -13.84 -19.22 7.74
C GLY A 27 -13.69 -18.73 9.17
N ARG A 28 -14.63 -19.06 10.06
CA ARG A 28 -14.57 -18.75 11.49
C ARG A 28 -14.00 -19.94 12.23
N ARG A 29 -13.07 -19.69 13.16
CA ARG A 29 -12.48 -20.75 13.98
C ARG A 29 -13.46 -21.14 15.08
N THR A 30 -14.04 -22.33 15.00
CA THR A 30 -15.10 -22.79 15.90
C THR A 30 -14.58 -23.71 17.01
N LEU A 31 -13.45 -24.38 16.79
CA LEU A 31 -12.75 -25.16 17.82
C LEU A 31 -11.27 -24.81 17.88
N ASP A 32 -10.76 -24.86 19.10
CA ASP A 32 -9.36 -24.65 19.45
C ASP A 32 -8.89 -25.74 20.39
N GLN A 33 -7.78 -26.39 20.08
CA GLN A 33 -7.06 -27.24 21.00
C GLN A 33 -5.57 -26.94 20.85
N GLN A 34 -4.85 -26.67 21.94
CA GLN A 34 -3.44 -26.24 21.83
C GLN A 34 -2.54 -27.00 22.79
N ASN A 35 -1.36 -27.39 22.30
CA ASN A 35 -0.28 -28.02 23.08
C ASN A 35 -0.64 -29.30 23.85
N VAL A 36 -1.59 -30.08 23.35
CA VAL A 36 -2.02 -31.32 24.01
C VAL A 36 -1.14 -32.48 23.57
N ALA A 37 -1.10 -33.57 24.33
CA ALA A 37 -0.48 -34.80 23.85
C ALA A 37 -1.14 -35.19 22.51
N SER A 38 -0.35 -35.63 21.52
CA SER A 38 -0.87 -35.82 20.16
C SER A 38 -2.01 -36.86 20.07
N GLY A 39 -2.13 -37.79 21.03
CA GLY A 39 -3.25 -38.73 21.11
C GLY A 39 -4.51 -38.17 21.80
N ASP A 40 -4.41 -37.03 22.49
CA ASP A 40 -5.50 -36.44 23.24
C ASP A 40 -6.36 -35.55 22.34
N LEU A 41 -7.64 -35.90 22.19
CA LEU A 41 -8.62 -35.19 21.37
C LEU A 41 -9.60 -34.35 22.21
N GLN A 42 -9.55 -34.45 23.54
CA GLN A 42 -10.54 -33.85 24.43
C GLN A 42 -9.96 -32.79 25.36
N ALA A 43 -8.79 -33.05 25.96
CA ALA A 43 -8.21 -32.10 26.90
C ALA A 43 -7.92 -30.76 26.23
N GLY A 44 -8.18 -29.67 26.94
CA GLY A 44 -7.86 -28.32 26.49
C GLY A 44 -8.64 -27.84 25.26
N THR A 45 -9.65 -28.58 24.79
CA THR A 45 -10.47 -28.18 23.64
C THR A 45 -11.49 -27.11 24.05
N ARG A 46 -11.40 -25.95 23.41
CA ARG A 46 -12.25 -24.78 23.60
C ARG A 46 -13.14 -24.59 22.36
N ALA A 47 -14.42 -24.35 22.58
CA ALA A 47 -15.35 -23.94 21.55
C ALA A 47 -15.45 -22.41 21.51
N ILE A 48 -15.40 -21.84 20.30
CA ILE A 48 -15.56 -20.42 20.05
C ILE A 48 -16.91 -20.20 19.40
N ALA A 49 -17.78 -19.45 20.07
CA ALA A 49 -19.10 -19.11 19.55
C ALA A 49 -19.07 -17.73 18.86
N TYR A 50 -19.95 -17.55 17.88
CA TYR A 50 -20.11 -16.31 17.13
C TYR A 50 -21.54 -15.79 17.25
N LEU A 51 -21.73 -14.47 17.13
CA LEU A 51 -23.05 -13.86 17.09
C LEU A 51 -23.76 -14.29 15.79
N PRO A 52 -25.08 -14.60 15.82
CA PRO A 52 -25.82 -15.04 14.65
C PRO A 52 -25.63 -14.11 13.45
N GLY A 53 -25.42 -14.69 12.26
CA GLY A 53 -25.25 -13.94 11.01
C GLY A 53 -23.97 -13.09 10.93
N SER A 54 -22.96 -13.34 11.76
CA SER A 54 -21.75 -12.51 11.79
C SER A 54 -20.46 -13.30 12.04
N HIS A 55 -19.33 -12.60 11.83
CA HIS A 55 -17.98 -13.06 12.20
C HIS A 55 -17.53 -12.54 13.58
N ARG A 56 -18.45 -11.92 14.35
CA ARG A 56 -18.17 -11.37 15.67
C ARG A 56 -18.24 -12.48 16.71
N TRP A 57 -17.15 -12.76 17.40
CA TRP A 57 -17.15 -13.78 18.44
C TRP A 57 -18.04 -13.34 19.62
N SER A 58 -18.77 -14.28 20.22
CA SER A 58 -19.77 -14.00 21.25
C SER A 58 -19.32 -14.47 22.63
N ALA A 59 -18.75 -15.68 22.73
CA ALA A 59 -18.24 -16.27 23.97
C ALA A 59 -17.24 -17.41 23.66
N GLU A 60 -16.41 -17.73 24.66
CA GLU A 60 -15.58 -18.94 24.68
C GLU A 60 -16.08 -19.89 25.76
N ARG A 61 -16.06 -21.19 25.48
CA ARG A 61 -16.46 -22.23 26.43
C ARG A 61 -15.51 -23.43 26.36
N ALA A 62 -15.40 -24.18 27.45
CA ALA A 62 -14.98 -25.56 27.36
C ALA A 62 -15.99 -26.32 26.49
N ALA A 63 -15.51 -27.19 25.58
CA ALA A 63 -16.36 -27.82 24.57
C ALA A 63 -17.51 -28.68 25.14
N ASP A 64 -17.46 -29.01 26.43
CA ASP A 64 -18.36 -29.92 27.15
C ASP A 64 -19.44 -29.23 28.01
N GLN A 65 -19.46 -27.90 28.15
CA GLN A 65 -20.45 -27.19 28.99
C GLN A 65 -21.73 -26.74 28.23
N LYS A 66 -22.91 -27.09 28.76
CA LYS A 66 -24.23 -26.60 28.31
C LYS A 66 -24.57 -25.23 28.93
N ASP A 67 -25.09 -24.32 28.10
CA ASP A 67 -25.26 -22.88 28.32
C ASP A 67 -26.30 -22.53 29.40
N THR A 68 -25.92 -21.83 30.48
CA THR A 68 -26.90 -21.28 31.44
C THR A 68 -26.67 -19.82 31.89
N THR A 69 -25.57 -19.14 31.55
CA THR A 69 -25.29 -17.77 32.09
C THR A 69 -24.31 -16.89 31.27
N THR A 70 -24.19 -17.08 29.96
CA THR A 70 -23.04 -16.49 29.23
C THR A 70 -23.22 -15.00 28.88
N GLN A 71 -22.44 -14.10 29.51
CA GLN A 71 -22.30 -12.70 29.08
C GLN A 71 -21.74 -12.63 27.66
N ARG A 72 -22.55 -12.19 26.70
CA ARG A 72 -22.15 -12.05 25.29
C ARG A 72 -21.23 -10.85 25.11
N THR A 73 -20.24 -11.01 24.24
CA THR A 73 -19.42 -9.88 23.79
C THR A 73 -20.30 -8.86 23.09
N GLN A 74 -20.25 -7.61 23.57
CA GLN A 74 -20.97 -6.48 23.02
C GLN A 74 -20.06 -5.75 22.03
N TYR A 75 -20.64 -5.21 20.96
CA TYR A 75 -19.92 -4.50 19.92
C TYR A 75 -20.60 -3.18 19.60
N ASN A 76 -19.85 -2.21 19.08
CA ASN A 76 -20.43 -1.04 18.44
C ASN A 76 -20.83 -1.33 16.97
N ALA A 77 -21.40 -0.33 16.29
CA ALA A 77 -21.83 -0.44 14.90
C ALA A 77 -20.68 -0.82 13.94
N ASN A 78 -19.45 -0.35 14.23
CA ASN A 78 -18.24 -0.64 13.46
C ASN A 78 -17.68 -2.05 13.73
N GLY A 79 -18.35 -2.87 14.53
CA GLY A 79 -17.92 -4.23 14.83
C GLY A 79 -16.71 -4.32 15.75
N GLN A 80 -16.46 -3.28 16.55
CA GLN A 80 -15.39 -3.25 17.55
C GLN A 80 -15.98 -3.67 18.92
N PRO A 81 -15.33 -4.57 19.68
CA PRO A 81 -15.86 -5.02 20.95
C PRO A 81 -15.88 -3.86 21.96
N LEU A 82 -16.94 -3.75 22.75
CA LEU A 82 -17.09 -2.77 23.84
C LEU A 82 -16.94 -3.46 25.20
N GLN A 83 -17.51 -4.66 25.35
CA GLN A 83 -17.44 -5.47 26.56
C GLN A 83 -17.29 -6.94 26.17
N ALA A 84 -16.31 -7.64 26.73
CA ALA A 84 -16.09 -9.05 26.51
C ALA A 84 -15.69 -9.73 27.83
N GLY A 85 -16.64 -10.43 28.46
CA GLY A 85 -16.47 -10.95 29.83
C GLY A 85 -16.10 -9.83 30.81
N PRO A 86 -15.02 -9.96 31.60
CA PRO A 86 -14.61 -8.93 32.56
C PRO A 86 -13.94 -7.70 31.91
N ARG A 87 -13.63 -7.75 30.61
CA ARG A 87 -12.88 -6.71 29.92
C ARG A 87 -13.78 -5.75 29.17
N SER A 88 -13.49 -4.45 29.26
CA SER A 88 -14.10 -3.43 28.41
C SER A 88 -13.06 -2.72 27.55
N TYR A 89 -13.47 -2.31 26.35
CA TYR A 89 -12.59 -1.72 25.36
C TYR A 89 -13.15 -0.36 24.93
N ARG A 90 -12.27 0.63 24.83
CA ARG A 90 -12.58 1.94 24.27
C ARG A 90 -11.79 2.17 23.01
N TRP A 91 -12.41 2.79 22.03
CA TRP A 91 -11.87 3.06 20.72
C TRP A 91 -11.87 4.55 20.48
N ASP A 92 -10.84 5.06 19.80
CA ASP A 92 -10.83 6.45 19.37
C ASP A 92 -11.69 6.66 18.12
N ALA A 93 -11.82 7.92 17.67
CA ALA A 93 -12.63 8.28 16.51
C ALA A 93 -12.14 7.66 15.19
N LEU A 94 -10.88 7.20 15.12
CA LEU A 94 -10.31 6.51 13.96
C LEU A 94 -10.41 4.98 14.10
N GLY A 95 -11.06 4.50 15.16
CA GLY A 95 -11.28 3.09 15.39
C GLY A 95 -10.06 2.34 15.94
N ARG A 96 -9.09 3.03 16.54
CA ARG A 96 -7.92 2.43 17.19
C ARG A 96 -8.18 2.21 18.66
N LEU A 97 -7.60 1.15 19.24
CA LEU A 97 -7.84 0.78 20.63
C LEU A 97 -7.23 1.83 21.58
N GLU A 98 -8.05 2.63 22.24
CA GLU A 98 -7.59 3.69 23.16
C GLU A 98 -7.32 3.14 24.56
N GLN A 99 -8.15 2.22 25.05
CA GLN A 99 -8.07 1.73 26.42
C GLN A 99 -8.69 0.34 26.57
N VAL A 100 -8.06 -0.50 27.39
CA VAL A 100 -8.61 -1.76 27.90
C VAL A 100 -8.77 -1.64 29.40
N ASN A 101 -9.94 -2.00 29.90
CA ASN A 101 -10.20 -2.14 31.32
C ASN A 101 -10.47 -3.60 31.67
N GLU A 102 -10.22 -3.97 32.92
CA GLU A 102 -10.64 -5.23 33.50
C GLU A 102 -11.34 -4.94 34.82
N GLN A 103 -12.57 -5.44 34.98
CA GLN A 103 -13.41 -5.19 36.16
C GLN A 103 -13.55 -3.69 36.51
N GLY A 104 -13.63 -2.83 35.48
CA GLY A 104 -13.76 -1.37 35.63
C GLY A 104 -12.46 -0.62 35.89
N ALA A 105 -11.34 -1.31 36.15
CA ALA A 105 -10.03 -0.70 36.33
C ALA A 105 -9.25 -0.64 35.00
N PRO A 106 -8.53 0.46 34.70
CA PRO A 106 -7.72 0.56 33.49
C PRO A 106 -6.52 -0.40 33.52
N LEU A 107 -6.52 -1.34 32.59
CA LEU A 107 -5.45 -2.32 32.40
C LEU A 107 -4.33 -1.73 31.54
N ALA A 108 -4.71 -1.11 30.42
CA ALA A 108 -3.81 -0.40 29.52
C ALA A 108 -4.53 0.76 28.82
N ARG A 109 -3.80 1.86 28.60
CA ARG A 109 -4.17 2.98 27.73
C ARG A 109 -3.11 3.17 26.67
N TYR A 110 -3.52 3.46 25.44
CA TYR A 110 -2.63 3.57 24.30
C TYR A 110 -2.75 4.95 23.67
N ARG A 111 -1.65 5.42 23.08
CA ARG A 111 -1.63 6.63 22.25
C ARG A 111 -0.94 6.32 20.94
N TYR A 112 -1.43 6.96 19.89
CA TYR A 112 -0.98 6.75 18.52
C TYR A 112 -0.56 8.08 17.92
N ASN A 113 0.40 8.03 17.00
CA ASN A 113 0.71 9.17 16.15
C ASN A 113 -0.30 9.27 14.99
N HIS A 114 -0.09 10.24 14.11
CA HIS A 114 -0.88 10.47 12.89
C HIS A 114 -0.78 9.34 11.84
N ARG A 115 0.11 8.38 12.05
CA ARG A 115 0.44 7.25 11.17
C ARG A 115 -0.25 5.96 11.63
N GLY A 116 -0.90 6.01 12.80
CA GLY A 116 -1.50 4.83 13.42
C GLY A 116 -0.52 4.00 14.24
N GLU A 117 0.76 4.37 14.30
CA GLU A 117 1.76 3.70 15.12
C GLU A 117 1.54 4.04 16.60
N ARG A 118 1.58 3.03 17.46
CA ARG A 118 1.39 3.17 18.91
C ARG A 118 2.65 3.74 19.55
N ILE A 119 2.65 5.02 19.86
CA ILE A 119 3.79 5.74 20.43
C ILE A 119 3.86 5.70 21.96
N ALA A 120 2.75 5.38 22.65
CA ALA A 120 2.78 5.24 24.10
C ALA A 120 1.79 4.21 24.61
N LYS A 121 2.16 3.63 25.76
CA LYS A 121 1.33 2.73 26.56
C LYS A 121 1.43 3.09 28.02
N HIS A 122 0.31 3.16 28.71
CA HIS A 122 0.22 3.35 30.15
C HIS A 122 -0.60 2.22 30.76
N THR A 123 0.02 1.40 31.60
CA THR A 123 -0.63 0.34 32.37
C THR A 123 -0.94 0.84 33.77
N GLY A 124 -1.91 0.23 34.46
CA GLY A 124 -2.31 0.61 35.82
C GLY A 124 -1.27 0.36 36.93
N LYS A 125 -0.02 -0.04 36.58
CA LYS A 125 1.06 -0.29 37.55
C LYS A 125 1.72 1.01 38.01
N ALA A 126 1.91 1.17 39.32
CA ALA A 126 2.46 2.38 39.96
C ALA A 126 3.91 2.71 39.57
N GLN A 127 4.74 1.71 39.22
CA GLN A 127 6.09 1.89 38.66
C GLN A 127 6.28 1.05 37.40
N GLY A 128 7.00 1.59 36.40
CA GLY A 128 7.26 0.92 35.12
C GLY A 128 6.04 0.74 34.21
N GLY A 129 4.89 1.28 34.60
CA GLY A 129 3.64 1.09 33.88
C GLY A 129 3.53 1.90 32.59
N SER A 130 4.30 2.97 32.46
CA SER A 130 4.31 3.82 31.27
C SER A 130 5.53 3.52 30.41
N ARG A 131 5.30 3.26 29.13
CA ARG A 131 6.32 3.08 28.09
C ARG A 131 6.02 3.95 26.90
N ALA A 132 7.05 4.54 26.32
CA ALA A 132 6.97 5.13 24.98
C ALA A 132 7.70 4.21 23.98
N TYR A 133 7.24 4.24 22.74
CA TYR A 133 7.79 3.46 21.64
C TYR A 133 8.29 4.42 20.57
N LEU A 134 9.51 4.20 20.10
CA LEU A 134 10.04 4.89 18.94
C LEU A 134 10.01 3.95 17.76
N TYR A 135 9.54 4.45 16.63
CA TYR A 135 9.58 3.74 15.37
C TYR A 135 10.65 4.38 14.50
N GLU A 136 11.54 3.57 13.95
CA GLU A 136 12.41 3.99 12.87
C GLU A 136 11.94 3.24 11.64
N SER A 137 11.49 4.01 10.67
CA SER A 137 10.95 3.46 9.46
C SER A 137 9.84 2.40 9.69
N GLY A 138 8.89 2.61 10.60
CA GLY A 138 7.80 1.66 10.85
C GLY A 138 8.14 0.50 11.75
N GLN A 139 9.42 0.26 11.95
CA GLN A 139 9.90 -0.76 12.84
C GLN A 139 10.03 -0.18 14.22
N LEU A 140 9.56 -0.93 15.22
CA LEU A 140 9.83 -0.61 16.61
C LEU A 140 11.35 -0.59 16.80
N SER A 141 11.92 0.60 17.03
CA SER A 141 13.37 0.80 17.17
C SER A 141 13.82 0.86 18.62
N ALA A 142 12.97 1.37 19.51
CA ALA A 142 13.29 1.48 20.93
C ALA A 142 12.06 1.57 21.83
N GLU A 143 12.26 1.19 23.09
CA GLU A 143 11.34 1.45 24.19
C GLU A 143 11.97 2.40 25.19
N LEU A 144 11.15 3.28 25.76
CA LEU A 144 11.55 4.26 26.75
C LEU A 144 10.68 4.16 27.98
N ASP A 145 11.27 4.43 29.14
CA ASP A 145 10.55 4.57 30.40
C ASP A 145 9.78 5.91 30.49
N ALA A 146 9.07 6.11 31.60
CA ALA A 146 8.29 7.30 31.87
C ALA A 146 9.13 8.60 31.95
N GLN A 147 10.44 8.48 32.14
CA GLN A 147 11.39 9.59 32.20
C GLN A 147 12.03 9.85 30.82
N GLY A 148 11.60 9.14 29.77
CA GLY A 148 12.15 9.26 28.43
C GLY A 148 13.56 8.67 28.31
N ARG A 149 13.95 7.74 29.18
CA ARG A 149 15.22 7.01 29.06
C ARG A 149 14.99 5.73 28.27
N ILE A 150 15.89 5.43 27.33
CA ILE A 150 15.88 4.21 26.53
C ILE A 150 16.15 3.02 27.44
N THR A 151 15.24 2.07 27.45
CA THR A 151 15.32 0.82 28.22
C THR A 151 15.61 -0.38 27.35
N ARG A 152 15.25 -0.31 26.05
CA ARG A 152 15.56 -1.31 25.04
C ARG A 152 15.72 -0.67 23.68
N GLN A 153 16.67 -1.17 22.89
CA GLN A 153 16.80 -0.88 21.47
C GLN A 153 16.68 -2.18 20.69
N TYR A 154 16.02 -2.12 19.54
CA TYR A 154 15.86 -3.23 18.62
C TYR A 154 16.74 -2.99 17.41
N ILE A 155 17.56 -3.98 17.07
CA ILE A 155 18.38 -3.99 15.87
C ILE A 155 17.73 -4.95 14.90
N HIS A 156 17.35 -4.43 13.74
CA HIS A 156 16.77 -5.20 12.64
C HIS A 156 17.79 -5.28 11.50
N LEU A 157 17.81 -6.42 10.81
CA LEU A 157 18.41 -6.54 9.48
C LEU A 157 17.24 -6.74 8.52
N GLY A 158 16.95 -5.75 7.67
CA GLY A 158 15.68 -5.75 6.94
C GLY A 158 14.51 -5.84 7.92
N GLN A 159 13.75 -6.95 7.89
CA GLN A 159 12.65 -7.24 8.86
C GLN A 159 12.94 -8.21 9.95
N TRP A 160 14.13 -8.75 9.90
CA TRP A 160 14.49 -9.80 10.80
C TRP A 160 15.02 -9.12 12.04
N PRO A 161 14.35 -9.31 13.20
CA PRO A 161 14.89 -8.83 14.45
C PRO A 161 16.21 -9.59 14.67
N LEU A 162 17.32 -8.86 14.61
CA LEU A 162 18.68 -9.40 14.67
C LEU A 162 19.21 -9.43 16.10
N ALA A 163 18.99 -8.35 16.84
CA ALA A 163 19.46 -8.22 18.22
C ALA A 163 18.61 -7.22 19.01
N VAL A 164 18.70 -7.29 20.34
CA VAL A 164 18.28 -6.19 21.22
C VAL A 164 19.42 -5.75 22.13
N ILE A 165 19.44 -4.45 22.45
CA ILE A 165 20.29 -3.89 23.49
C ILE A 165 19.40 -3.45 24.63
N ASP A 166 19.47 -4.17 25.75
CA ASP A 166 18.75 -3.82 26.97
C ASP A 166 19.58 -2.89 27.84
N THR A 167 18.94 -1.82 28.31
CA THR A 167 19.52 -0.88 29.27
C THR A 167 18.64 -0.79 30.51
N PRO A 168 18.73 -1.76 31.45
CA PRO A 168 17.78 -1.86 32.57
C PRO A 168 17.71 -0.61 33.45
N GLN A 169 18.81 0.14 33.56
CA GLN A 169 18.88 1.38 34.36
C GLN A 169 18.38 2.63 33.60
N GLY A 170 18.04 2.48 32.32
CA GLY A 170 17.62 3.56 31.44
C GLY A 170 18.79 4.46 31.01
N ARG A 171 18.94 4.65 29.70
CA ARG A 171 19.90 5.61 29.13
C ARG A 171 19.18 6.86 28.65
N LYS A 172 19.58 8.05 29.10
CA LYS A 172 19.08 9.29 28.52
C LYS A 172 19.43 9.33 27.02
N PRO A 173 18.50 9.73 26.14
CA PRO A 173 18.84 10.01 24.75
C PRO A 173 19.97 11.06 24.72
N ALA A 174 21.01 10.83 23.93
CA ALA A 174 22.10 11.79 23.82
C ALA A 174 21.61 13.08 23.13
N ASP A 175 21.98 14.24 23.66
CA ASP A 175 21.74 15.54 23.02
C ASP A 175 22.70 15.67 21.81
N GLY A 176 22.17 15.52 20.59
CA GLY A 176 22.84 16.06 19.39
C GLY A 176 23.91 15.20 18.69
N ALA A 177 23.81 13.86 18.66
CA ALA A 177 24.60 13.04 17.74
C ALA A 177 23.72 12.19 16.81
N GLY A 178 23.96 12.30 15.49
CA GLY A 178 23.24 11.55 14.45
C GLY A 178 23.43 10.03 14.56
N THR A 179 22.49 9.28 13.99
CA THR A 179 22.28 7.82 14.14
C THR A 179 23.55 6.97 13.92
N LEU A 180 24.45 7.39 13.01
CA LEU A 180 25.72 6.70 12.71
C LEU A 180 26.84 6.98 13.73
N GLY A 181 26.93 8.20 14.27
CA GLY A 181 27.86 8.51 15.37
C GLY A 181 27.50 7.75 16.64
N ARG A 182 26.22 7.40 16.77
CA ARG A 182 25.65 6.65 17.90
C ARG A 182 25.90 5.14 17.83
N ILE A 183 25.89 4.52 16.64
CA ILE A 183 26.28 3.10 16.47
C ILE A 183 27.79 2.91 16.69
N VAL A 184 28.61 3.85 16.22
CA VAL A 184 30.08 3.81 16.43
C VAL A 184 30.44 4.15 17.88
N GLN A 185 29.75 5.10 18.52
CA GLN A 185 29.87 5.31 19.96
C GLN A 185 29.34 4.12 20.75
N ASP A 186 28.22 3.50 20.38
CA ASP A 186 27.66 2.34 21.08
C ASP A 186 28.57 1.12 20.93
N LEU A 187 29.18 0.89 19.75
CA LEU A 187 30.22 -0.14 19.55
C LEU A 187 31.52 0.18 20.32
N GLY A 188 31.93 1.45 20.39
CA GLY A 188 33.06 1.90 21.22
C GLY A 188 32.79 1.84 22.73
N THR A 189 31.54 2.02 23.15
CA THR A 189 31.08 1.89 24.54
C THR A 189 30.89 0.42 24.91
N ILE A 190 30.50 -0.42 23.95
CA ILE A 190 30.51 -1.89 24.05
C ILE A 190 31.94 -2.37 24.28
N ALA A 191 32.96 -1.78 23.62
CA ALA A 191 34.37 -2.10 23.86
C ALA A 191 34.90 -1.53 25.20
N GLY A 192 34.46 -0.33 25.62
CA GLY A 192 34.91 0.31 26.88
C GLY A 192 34.27 -0.19 28.18
N ARG A 193 33.18 -0.98 28.12
CA ARG A 193 32.44 -1.48 29.30
C ARG A 193 32.73 -2.93 29.68
N TRP A 194 33.71 -3.59 29.04
CA TRP A 194 34.16 -4.97 29.30
C TRP A 194 34.65 -5.25 30.74
N LEU A 195 34.59 -4.28 31.67
CA LEU A 195 35.11 -4.40 33.03
C LEU A 195 34.10 -4.03 34.15
N GLY A 196 32.81 -3.81 33.88
CA GLY A 196 31.83 -3.36 34.90
C GLY A 196 30.47 -4.09 34.89
N GLY A 197 30.15 -4.84 35.95
CA GLY A 197 28.99 -5.72 36.09
C GLY A 197 27.60 -5.07 36.26
N GLY A 198 27.32 -3.94 35.58
CA GLY A 198 26.03 -3.23 35.64
C GLY A 198 25.57 -2.56 34.34
N GLY A 199 26.20 -2.90 33.20
CA GLY A 199 26.01 -2.24 31.91
C GLY A 199 24.90 -2.79 30.99
N GLU A 200 24.79 -2.15 29.82
CA GLU A 200 23.96 -2.56 28.68
C GLU A 200 24.18 -4.03 28.30
N ARG A 201 23.10 -4.71 27.90
CA ARG A 201 23.10 -6.15 27.59
C ARG A 201 22.69 -6.37 26.14
N LEU A 202 23.62 -6.83 25.30
CA LEU A 202 23.34 -7.24 23.93
C LEU A 202 22.85 -8.69 23.90
N ALA A 203 21.74 -8.92 23.22
CA ALA A 203 21.18 -10.24 22.97
C ALA A 203 20.95 -10.44 21.47
N TRP A 204 21.58 -11.47 20.89
CA TRP A 204 21.35 -11.90 19.51
C TRP A 204 20.06 -12.69 19.43
N LEU A 205 19.22 -12.40 18.44
CA LEU A 205 17.92 -13.04 18.25
C LEU A 205 18.01 -14.09 17.16
N HIS A 206 17.35 -15.22 17.39
CA HIS A 206 17.26 -16.34 16.46
C HIS A 206 15.80 -16.54 16.12
N THR A 207 15.47 -16.38 14.84
CA THR A 207 14.09 -16.42 14.36
C THR A 207 13.79 -17.75 13.66
N ASN A 208 12.50 -18.09 13.54
CA ASN A 208 12.05 -19.17 12.66
C ASN A 208 11.88 -18.69 11.22
N HIS A 209 11.43 -19.59 10.33
CA HIS A 209 11.25 -19.31 8.90
C HIS A 209 10.28 -18.18 8.57
N LEU A 210 9.48 -17.72 9.53
CA LEU A 210 8.57 -16.58 9.36
C LEU A 210 9.16 -15.28 9.91
N GLY A 211 10.19 -15.32 10.75
CA GLY A 211 10.74 -14.14 11.43
C GLY A 211 10.31 -13.96 12.88
N ALA A 212 9.56 -14.93 13.44
CA ALA A 212 9.25 -14.91 14.87
C ALA A 212 10.47 -15.36 15.69
N VAL A 213 10.82 -14.62 16.74
CA VAL A 213 11.99 -14.91 17.58
C VAL A 213 11.76 -16.18 18.41
N GLU A 214 12.52 -17.25 18.16
CA GLU A 214 12.42 -18.50 18.92
C GLU A 214 13.52 -18.68 19.96
N ALA A 215 14.63 -17.97 19.83
CA ALA A 215 15.68 -17.97 20.85
C ALA A 215 16.42 -16.62 20.89
N ALA A 216 17.09 -16.36 22.01
CA ALA A 216 18.05 -15.29 22.13
C ALA A 216 19.32 -15.77 22.85
N THR A 217 20.49 -15.30 22.42
CA THR A 217 21.79 -15.64 23.02
C THR A 217 22.54 -14.38 23.45
N ASP A 218 23.31 -14.45 24.52
CA ASP A 218 24.24 -13.38 24.90
C ASP A 218 25.47 -13.32 23.96
N THR A 219 26.42 -12.44 24.28
CA THR A 219 27.64 -12.24 23.48
C THR A 219 28.62 -13.40 23.57
N GLN A 220 28.46 -14.30 24.55
CA GLN A 220 29.22 -15.55 24.67
C GLN A 220 28.53 -16.71 23.94
N GLY A 221 27.41 -16.45 23.27
CA GLY A 221 26.60 -17.46 22.59
C GLY A 221 25.77 -18.33 23.54
N GLN A 222 25.68 -17.96 24.83
CA GLN A 222 24.85 -18.69 25.78
C GLN A 222 23.38 -18.36 25.56
N LEU A 223 22.54 -19.39 25.51
CA LEU A 223 21.10 -19.23 25.37
C LEU A 223 20.54 -18.54 26.63
N ILE A 224 19.94 -17.37 26.46
CA ILE A 224 19.36 -16.57 27.56
C ILE A 224 17.83 -16.54 27.53
N TRP A 225 17.23 -16.86 26.40
CA TRP A 225 15.78 -16.94 26.23
C TRP A 225 15.44 -17.90 25.10
N ARG A 226 14.38 -18.67 25.28
CA ARG A 226 13.84 -19.54 24.23
C ARG A 226 12.34 -19.58 24.33
N ALA A 227 11.68 -19.46 23.20
CA ALA A 227 10.26 -19.74 23.09
C ALA A 227 9.89 -20.64 21.93
N ARG A 228 8.69 -21.21 22.06
CA ARG A 228 7.97 -21.83 20.96
C ARG A 228 6.59 -21.22 20.86
N TYR A 229 6.06 -21.17 19.65
CA TYR A 229 4.75 -20.60 19.38
C TYR A 229 3.80 -21.64 18.81
N THR A 230 2.51 -21.44 19.11
CA THR A 230 1.45 -22.06 18.33
C THR A 230 1.42 -21.49 16.92
N ALA A 231 0.71 -22.16 16.02
CA ALA A 231 0.50 -21.67 14.66
C ALA A 231 0.00 -20.22 14.66
N PHE A 232 -0.87 -19.85 15.59
CA PHE A 232 -1.47 -18.52 15.72
C PHE A 232 -0.68 -17.57 16.63
N GLY A 233 0.58 -17.87 16.92
CA GLY A 233 1.50 -16.96 17.60
C GLY A 233 1.43 -16.96 19.12
N ARG A 234 0.61 -17.81 19.76
CA ARG A 234 0.60 -17.92 21.23
C ARG A 234 1.89 -18.59 21.71
N GLN A 235 2.57 -17.96 22.66
CA GLN A 235 3.79 -18.50 23.26
C GLN A 235 3.46 -19.70 24.16
N GLN A 236 4.16 -20.83 24.00
CA GLN A 236 3.88 -22.10 24.70
C GLN A 236 4.95 -22.52 25.71
N VAL A 237 6.22 -22.49 25.32
CA VAL A 237 7.35 -22.96 26.15
C VAL A 237 8.26 -21.78 26.41
N LEU A 238 8.67 -21.58 27.66
CA LEU A 238 9.81 -20.75 28.02
C LEU A 238 10.84 -21.68 28.62
N SER A 239 12.02 -21.79 28.02
CA SER A 239 13.16 -22.41 28.70
C SER A 239 14.08 -21.29 29.16
N GLN A 240 14.35 -21.21 30.46
CA GLN A 240 15.41 -20.37 31.00
C GLN A 240 16.70 -21.19 31.05
N PRO A 241 17.73 -20.81 30.28
CA PRO A 241 19.09 -20.93 30.74
C PRO A 241 19.65 -19.54 31.06
N SER A 242 20.36 -19.47 32.19
CA SER A 242 21.38 -18.46 32.56
C SER A 242 21.08 -16.95 32.72
N ALA A 243 19.96 -16.34 32.30
CA ALA A 243 19.75 -14.90 32.53
C ALA A 243 18.38 -14.53 33.18
N PRO A 244 18.34 -14.20 34.48
CA PRO A 244 17.17 -13.61 35.11
C PRO A 244 16.81 -12.25 34.48
N GLY A 245 15.56 -12.08 34.05
CA GLY A 245 15.00 -10.77 33.67
C GLY A 245 15.06 -10.39 32.18
N PHE A 246 15.37 -11.32 31.26
CA PHE A 246 15.22 -11.07 29.82
C PHE A 246 13.85 -11.55 29.32
N GLU A 247 13.07 -10.65 28.71
CA GLU A 247 11.81 -10.98 28.03
C GLU A 247 11.86 -10.50 26.58
N MET A 248 11.26 -11.25 25.66
CA MET A 248 11.09 -10.84 24.27
C MET A 248 9.61 -10.59 23.96
N PRO A 249 9.19 -9.35 23.66
CA PRO A 249 7.80 -9.04 23.35
C PRO A 249 7.45 -9.25 21.87
N LEU A 250 8.43 -9.34 20.96
CA LEU A 250 8.16 -9.62 19.55
C LEU A 250 7.53 -11.02 19.39
N ARG A 251 6.58 -11.14 18.46
CA ARG A 251 5.83 -12.38 18.16
C ARG A 251 5.99 -12.74 16.69
N LEU A 252 4.90 -13.10 16.01
CA LEU A 252 4.90 -13.19 14.55
C LEU A 252 5.30 -11.83 13.95
N PRO A 253 5.77 -11.77 12.69
CA PRO A 253 6.20 -10.52 12.07
C PRO A 253 5.18 -9.39 12.24
N GLY A 254 5.66 -8.21 12.63
CA GLY A 254 4.82 -7.02 12.90
C GLY A 254 4.13 -7.01 14.27
N GLN A 255 4.20 -8.10 15.03
CA GLN A 255 3.46 -8.23 16.29
C GLN A 255 4.31 -7.95 17.53
N TYR A 256 3.75 -7.12 18.41
CA TYR A 256 4.27 -6.83 19.74
C TYR A 256 3.29 -7.33 20.80
N HIS A 257 3.71 -8.24 21.68
CA HIS A 257 2.89 -8.77 22.76
C HIS A 257 2.77 -7.78 23.92
N ASP A 258 1.53 -7.45 24.27
CA ASP A 258 1.18 -6.72 25.48
C ASP A 258 0.83 -7.70 26.61
N PRO A 259 1.73 -7.95 27.58
CA PRO A 259 1.50 -8.96 28.61
C PRO A 259 0.31 -8.64 29.51
N GLU A 260 -0.03 -7.36 29.70
CA GLU A 260 -1.16 -6.97 30.53
C GLU A 260 -2.52 -7.31 29.91
N THR A 261 -2.66 -7.27 28.58
CA THR A 261 -3.92 -7.63 27.90
C THR A 261 -3.86 -9.05 27.30
N GLY A 262 -2.68 -9.59 27.05
CA GLY A 262 -2.48 -10.81 26.25
C GLY A 262 -2.69 -10.60 24.75
N LEU A 263 -2.98 -9.37 24.31
CA LEU A 263 -3.15 -9.03 22.90
C LEU A 263 -1.79 -8.80 22.25
N HIS A 264 -1.74 -9.04 20.95
CA HIS A 264 -0.62 -8.63 20.11
C HIS A 264 -1.01 -7.36 19.38
N TYR A 265 -0.29 -6.28 19.64
CA TYR A 265 -0.35 -5.09 18.82
C TYR A 265 0.27 -5.40 17.45
N ASN A 266 -0.49 -5.23 16.38
CA ASN A 266 -0.06 -5.48 15.00
C ASN A 266 -0.36 -4.24 14.13
N LEU A 267 0.37 -3.16 14.43
CA LEU A 267 0.25 -1.84 13.80
C LEU A 267 -1.17 -1.25 13.83
N HIS A 268 -1.97 -1.50 12.79
CA HIS A 268 -3.31 -0.93 12.65
C HIS A 268 -4.40 -1.72 13.41
N ARG A 269 -4.11 -2.95 13.86
CA ARG A 269 -5.08 -3.80 14.55
C ARG A 269 -4.49 -4.50 15.76
N TYR A 270 -5.37 -4.85 16.70
CA TYR A 270 -5.02 -5.70 17.83
C TYR A 270 -5.42 -7.13 17.53
N TYR A 271 -4.45 -8.02 17.55
CA TYR A 271 -4.60 -9.43 17.28
C TYR A 271 -4.73 -10.22 18.58
N ASP A 272 -5.67 -11.15 18.59
CA ASP A 272 -5.89 -12.07 19.68
C ASP A 272 -5.33 -13.46 19.31
N PRO A 273 -4.18 -13.86 19.89
CA PRO A 273 -3.56 -15.14 19.56
C PRO A 273 -4.35 -16.34 20.11
N ASP A 274 -5.16 -16.14 21.17
CA ASP A 274 -6.01 -17.19 21.72
C ASP A 274 -7.16 -17.52 20.78
N ARG A 275 -7.72 -16.51 20.11
CA ARG A 275 -8.82 -16.66 19.14
C ARG A 275 -8.34 -16.86 17.71
N GLY A 276 -7.10 -16.46 17.39
CA GLY A 276 -6.54 -16.52 16.05
C GLY A 276 -7.16 -15.49 15.09
N GLN A 277 -7.60 -14.34 15.61
CA GLN A 277 -8.29 -13.30 14.82
C GLN A 277 -8.02 -11.90 15.37
N TYR A 278 -8.29 -10.87 14.58
CA TYR A 278 -8.24 -9.48 15.02
C TYR A 278 -9.47 -9.12 15.88
N LEU A 279 -9.31 -8.11 16.75
CA LEU A 279 -10.43 -7.58 17.55
C LEU A 279 -11.39 -6.74 16.72
N THR A 280 -10.91 -6.09 15.67
CA THR A 280 -11.70 -5.23 14.78
C THR A 280 -11.77 -5.86 13.39
N PRO A 281 -12.86 -5.60 12.63
CA PRO A 281 -12.88 -5.99 11.23
C PRO A 281 -11.74 -5.27 10.50
N ASP A 282 -11.29 -5.87 9.41
CA ASP A 282 -10.36 -5.23 8.49
C ASP A 282 -10.94 -3.88 8.05
N PRO A 283 -10.21 -2.77 8.21
CA PRO A 283 -10.65 -1.48 7.69
C PRO A 283 -10.94 -1.50 6.19
N LEU A 284 -10.33 -2.44 5.44
CA LEU A 284 -10.58 -2.67 4.02
C LEU A 284 -11.80 -3.57 3.75
N GLY A 285 -12.50 -4.08 4.77
CA GLY A 285 -13.64 -4.99 4.63
C GLY A 285 -13.24 -6.46 4.50
N THR A 286 -13.55 -7.12 3.39
CA THR A 286 -13.29 -8.57 3.17
C THR A 286 -12.26 -8.87 2.07
N PRO A 287 -11.04 -8.29 2.12
CA PRO A 287 -10.02 -8.46 1.07
C PRO A 287 -9.60 -9.90 0.84
N ASN A 288 -9.50 -10.65 1.93
CA ASN A 288 -8.87 -11.95 2.00
C ASN A 288 -9.92 -13.05 2.25
N GLY A 289 -11.18 -12.80 1.87
CA GLY A 289 -12.31 -13.71 2.10
C GLY A 289 -13.38 -13.11 3.02
N PRO A 290 -14.50 -13.85 3.22
CA PRO A 290 -15.72 -13.32 3.84
C PRO A 290 -15.55 -12.92 5.30
N ASN A 291 -14.52 -13.41 6.00
CA ASN A 291 -14.28 -13.10 7.40
C ASN A 291 -13.32 -11.89 7.56
N PRO A 292 -13.84 -10.68 7.86
CA PRO A 292 -13.02 -9.48 8.00
C PRO A 292 -12.15 -9.48 9.27
N TYR A 293 -12.36 -10.42 10.20
CA TYR A 293 -11.55 -10.55 11.42
C TYR A 293 -10.40 -11.55 11.23
N SER A 294 -10.38 -12.29 10.13
CA SER A 294 -9.41 -13.39 9.94
C SER A 294 -7.98 -12.88 9.89
N TYR A 295 -7.08 -13.62 10.55
CA TYR A 295 -5.64 -13.44 10.40
C TYR A 295 -5.14 -14.39 9.32
N VAL A 296 -4.50 -13.84 8.28
CA VAL A 296 -3.79 -14.57 7.22
C VAL A 296 -4.56 -15.77 6.62
N GLN A 297 -5.86 -15.57 6.32
CA GLN A 297 -6.78 -16.59 5.79
C GLN A 297 -6.81 -17.89 6.62
N GLY A 298 -6.54 -17.78 7.92
CA GLY A 298 -6.44 -18.91 8.83
C GLY A 298 -5.21 -19.79 8.61
N ASN A 299 -4.18 -19.39 7.83
CA ASN A 299 -2.97 -20.21 7.61
C ASN A 299 -1.66 -19.50 7.99
N PRO A 300 -1.42 -19.25 9.28
CA PRO A 300 -0.26 -18.49 9.78
C PRO A 300 1.06 -19.25 9.75
N LEU A 301 1.07 -20.53 9.35
CA LEU A 301 2.30 -21.28 9.12
C LEU A 301 2.94 -20.99 7.76
N ARG A 302 2.14 -20.47 6.81
CA ARG A 302 2.53 -20.19 5.42
C ARG A 302 2.49 -18.71 5.07
N TYR A 303 1.59 -17.97 5.67
CA TYR A 303 1.32 -16.58 5.31
C TYR A 303 1.67 -15.65 6.46
N VAL A 304 2.25 -14.52 6.10
CA VAL A 304 2.47 -13.36 6.97
C VAL A 304 1.78 -12.17 6.34
N ASP A 305 1.33 -11.22 7.16
CA ASP A 305 0.76 -9.95 6.71
C ASP A 305 1.59 -8.80 7.30
N PRO A 306 2.72 -8.43 6.66
CA PRO A 306 3.61 -7.42 7.21
C PRO A 306 3.25 -5.99 6.79
N GLU A 307 2.64 -5.74 5.59
CA GLU A 307 2.60 -4.39 4.96
C GLU A 307 1.51 -4.05 3.91
N GLY A 308 1.40 -4.76 2.77
CA GLY A 308 0.45 -4.44 1.67
C GLY A 308 0.83 -3.31 0.68
N LEU A 309 1.57 -3.66 -0.41
CA LEU A 309 1.83 -3.10 -1.81
C LEU A 309 1.43 -1.62 -2.21
N ILE A 310 1.81 -1.02 -3.36
CA ILE A 310 1.59 0.45 -3.61
C ILE A 310 1.27 0.95 -5.05
N LEU A 311 0.27 1.87 -5.22
CA LEU A 311 0.01 2.71 -6.41
C LEU A 311 0.14 4.23 -6.18
N PHE A 312 0.75 4.94 -7.14
CA PHE A 312 0.68 6.41 -7.27
C PHE A 312 0.01 6.84 -8.59
N ALA A 313 -1.14 7.51 -8.51
CA ALA A 313 -1.92 7.97 -9.66
C ALA A 313 -1.87 9.50 -9.80
N PHE A 314 -1.38 10.00 -10.95
CA PHE A 314 -1.22 11.43 -11.24
C PHE A 314 -2.19 11.88 -12.34
N ASP A 315 -3.24 12.62 -11.98
CA ASP A 315 -4.20 13.07 -12.98
C ASP A 315 -3.69 14.25 -13.82
N GLY A 316 -4.25 14.36 -15.02
CA GLY A 316 -4.00 15.40 -15.99
C GLY A 316 -4.65 16.73 -15.64
N THR A 317 -4.38 17.73 -16.47
CA THR A 317 -4.82 19.12 -16.28
C THR A 317 -6.31 19.28 -16.01
N ASN A 318 -6.68 20.09 -15.02
CA ASN A 318 -8.07 20.40 -14.65
C ASN A 318 -8.93 19.20 -14.25
N ASN A 319 -8.37 17.99 -14.22
CA ASN A 319 -9.07 16.81 -13.77
C ASN A 319 -9.05 16.74 -12.24
N SER A 320 -10.17 16.31 -11.67
CA SER A 320 -10.30 16.14 -10.24
C SER A 320 -11.31 15.07 -9.88
N ASN A 321 -11.37 14.73 -8.59
CA ASN A 321 -12.47 13.99 -8.01
C ASN A 321 -13.21 14.87 -6.96
N PRO A 322 -14.50 15.20 -7.16
CA PRO A 322 -15.32 14.88 -8.33
C PRO A 322 -14.81 15.57 -9.62
N PRO A 323 -15.21 15.08 -10.81
CA PRO A 323 -14.84 15.71 -12.06
C PRO A 323 -15.46 17.10 -12.15
N PRO A 324 -14.87 18.00 -12.96
CA PRO A 324 -15.46 19.30 -13.24
C PRO A 324 -16.88 19.17 -13.80
N GLU A 325 -17.70 20.20 -13.59
CA GLU A 325 -19.05 20.25 -14.15
C GLU A 325 -18.99 20.12 -15.68
N GLY A 326 -19.75 19.16 -16.22
CA GLY A 326 -19.79 18.85 -17.65
C GLY A 326 -18.76 17.84 -18.14
N ASP A 327 -17.79 17.42 -17.31
CA ASP A 327 -16.74 16.45 -17.66
C ASP A 327 -17.00 15.05 -17.05
N THR A 328 -16.33 14.03 -17.61
CA THR A 328 -16.30 12.67 -17.05
C THR A 328 -15.03 12.41 -16.23
N PHE A 329 -14.94 11.25 -15.58
CA PHE A 329 -13.69 10.83 -14.94
C PHE A 329 -12.58 10.58 -15.96
N SER A 330 -11.35 10.95 -15.58
CA SER A 330 -10.14 10.59 -16.32
C SER A 330 -9.89 9.09 -16.28
N ASN A 331 -9.13 8.58 -17.24
CA ASN A 331 -8.65 7.20 -17.24
C ASN A 331 -7.71 6.90 -16.06
N VAL A 332 -7.01 7.91 -15.54
CA VAL A 332 -6.20 7.79 -14.31
C VAL A 332 -7.10 7.45 -13.13
N TYR A 333 -8.20 8.19 -12.95
CA TYR A 333 -9.11 7.95 -11.84
C TYR A 333 -9.89 6.62 -12.00
N LYS A 334 -10.32 6.28 -13.23
CA LYS A 334 -10.93 4.98 -13.52
C LYS A 334 -9.98 3.82 -13.19
N PHE A 335 -8.70 3.92 -13.59
CA PHE A 335 -7.67 2.95 -13.25
C PHE A 335 -7.44 2.87 -11.73
N TYR A 336 -7.32 4.02 -11.06
CA TYR A 336 -7.18 4.11 -9.61
C TYR A 336 -8.32 3.40 -8.86
N LEU A 337 -9.57 3.53 -9.34
CA LEU A 337 -10.71 2.82 -8.76
C LEU A 337 -10.63 1.31 -8.98
N ALA A 338 -10.24 0.88 -10.19
CA ALA A 338 -10.08 -0.53 -10.53
C ALA A 338 -8.86 -1.16 -9.87
N TYR A 339 -7.85 -0.39 -9.46
CA TYR A 339 -6.70 -0.92 -8.75
C TYR A 339 -7.13 -1.55 -7.42
N ASP A 340 -6.89 -2.86 -7.29
CA ASP A 340 -7.26 -3.61 -6.11
C ASP A 340 -6.25 -3.39 -4.99
N GLU A 341 -6.49 -2.37 -4.17
CA GLU A 341 -5.64 -1.99 -3.03
C GLU A 341 -5.41 -3.12 -2.01
N LYS A 342 -6.22 -4.17 -2.06
CA LYS A 342 -6.14 -5.30 -1.15
C LYS A 342 -5.11 -6.32 -1.62
N SER A 343 -5.04 -6.48 -2.94
CA SER A 343 -4.14 -7.41 -3.62
C SER A 343 -2.84 -6.74 -4.06
N ASN A 344 -2.89 -5.44 -4.32
CA ASN A 344 -1.79 -4.61 -4.80
C ASN A 344 -1.47 -3.43 -3.86
N GLY A 345 -2.09 -3.37 -2.68
CA GLY A 345 -1.73 -2.48 -1.58
C GLY A 345 -2.10 -0.99 -1.73
N GLU A 346 -1.62 -0.17 -0.80
CA GLU A 346 -2.00 1.24 -0.64
C GLU A 346 -1.93 2.05 -1.94
N LYS A 347 -2.84 3.01 -2.09
CA LYS A 347 -2.93 3.80 -3.32
C LYS A 347 -3.17 5.26 -3.01
N TRP A 348 -2.49 6.13 -3.75
CA TRP A 348 -2.68 7.57 -3.68
C TRP A 348 -3.11 8.14 -5.02
N TYR A 349 -4.03 9.10 -4.96
CA TYR A 349 -4.51 9.83 -6.13
C TYR A 349 -4.21 11.32 -5.98
N MET A 350 -3.64 11.91 -7.03
CA MET A 350 -3.33 13.34 -7.10
C MET A 350 -4.21 14.01 -8.14
N ASN A 351 -4.94 15.05 -7.73
CA ASN A 351 -5.69 15.88 -8.66
C ASN A 351 -4.75 16.57 -9.67
N GLY A 352 -5.31 16.91 -10.81
CA GLY A 352 -4.64 17.67 -11.85
C GLY A 352 -4.16 19.04 -11.42
N VAL A 353 -3.11 19.52 -12.08
CA VAL A 353 -2.76 20.95 -12.05
C VAL A 353 -3.95 21.79 -12.55
N GLY A 354 -4.21 22.92 -11.91
CA GLY A 354 -5.44 23.70 -12.11
C GLY A 354 -6.56 23.45 -11.10
N ARG A 355 -6.44 22.42 -10.26
CA ARG A 355 -7.45 22.08 -9.23
C ARG A 355 -6.83 22.09 -7.85
N ASP A 356 -7.59 22.55 -6.87
CA ASP A 356 -7.17 22.45 -5.48
C ASP A 356 -7.06 20.97 -5.07
N ASP A 357 -6.06 20.66 -4.25
CA ASP A 357 -5.89 19.36 -3.62
C ASP A 357 -5.96 19.50 -2.11
N LYS A 358 -7.03 18.97 -1.51
CA LYS A 358 -7.28 19.11 -0.07
C LYS A 358 -6.31 18.27 0.76
N GLU A 359 -5.92 17.10 0.26
CA GLU A 359 -5.06 16.16 0.96
C GLU A 359 -3.60 16.65 0.97
N GLY A 360 -3.13 17.13 -0.18
CA GLY A 360 -1.85 17.81 -0.33
C GLY A 360 -1.81 19.22 0.24
N LYS A 361 -2.97 19.80 0.60
CA LYS A 361 -3.13 21.22 0.96
C LYS A 361 -2.58 22.17 -0.10
N ILE A 362 -2.79 21.81 -1.37
CA ILE A 362 -2.32 22.56 -2.54
C ILE A 362 -3.47 23.40 -3.06
N ILE A 363 -3.30 24.72 -3.06
CA ILE A 363 -4.27 25.65 -3.65
C ILE A 363 -3.76 26.05 -5.03
N ALA A 364 -4.55 25.79 -6.07
CA ALA A 364 -4.20 26.09 -7.44
C ALA A 364 -4.59 27.53 -7.80
N PRO A 365 -3.63 28.38 -8.21
CA PRO A 365 -3.98 29.70 -8.72
C PRO A 365 -4.78 29.60 -10.04
N LYS A 366 -5.53 30.65 -10.37
CA LYS A 366 -6.47 30.71 -11.51
C LYS A 366 -5.90 30.26 -12.86
N ASN A 367 -4.59 30.35 -13.07
CA ASN A 367 -3.91 29.98 -14.33
C ASN A 367 -3.03 28.73 -14.21
N ASP A 368 -3.09 27.99 -13.10
CA ASP A 368 -2.24 26.82 -12.87
C ASP A 368 -2.47 25.73 -13.92
N TYR A 369 -3.68 25.61 -14.45
CA TYR A 369 -3.98 24.71 -15.56
C TYR A 369 -3.29 25.09 -16.88
N LYS A 370 -2.65 26.26 -16.98
CA LYS A 370 -1.84 26.64 -18.16
C LYS A 370 -0.36 26.43 -17.91
N VAL A 371 0.12 26.82 -16.73
CA VAL A 371 1.56 26.90 -16.43
C VAL A 371 2.05 25.85 -15.43
N ALA A 372 1.16 25.08 -14.82
CA ALA A 372 1.46 23.98 -13.91
C ALA A 372 2.40 24.35 -12.74
N THR A 373 2.22 25.55 -12.18
CA THR A 373 2.99 26.07 -11.04
C THR A 373 2.89 25.18 -9.80
N THR A 374 1.78 24.45 -9.60
CA THR A 374 1.62 23.53 -8.47
C THR A 374 2.23 22.15 -8.68
N ALA A 375 2.70 21.83 -9.90
CA ALA A 375 3.12 20.47 -10.26
C ALA A 375 4.22 19.93 -9.33
N ARG A 376 5.21 20.76 -8.97
CA ARG A 376 6.30 20.31 -8.11
C ARG A 376 5.80 19.93 -6.71
N ALA A 377 4.94 20.78 -6.13
CA ALA A 377 4.34 20.51 -4.83
C ALA A 377 3.53 19.20 -4.82
N ARG A 378 2.91 18.83 -5.95
CA ARG A 378 2.18 17.56 -6.11
C ARG A 378 3.11 16.35 -6.12
N VAL A 379 4.21 16.41 -6.87
CA VAL A 379 5.24 15.36 -6.87
C VAL A 379 5.89 15.24 -5.50
N ASP A 380 6.23 16.36 -4.87
CA ASP A 380 6.83 16.38 -3.54
C ASP A 380 5.87 15.82 -2.47
N HIS A 381 4.57 16.09 -2.60
CA HIS A 381 3.55 15.48 -1.74
C HIS A 381 3.51 13.96 -1.89
N MET A 382 3.51 13.45 -3.13
CA MET A 382 3.53 12.00 -3.36
C MET A 382 4.83 11.35 -2.89
N LEU A 383 5.98 12.01 -3.07
CA LEU A 383 7.26 11.54 -2.52
C LEU A 383 7.24 11.53 -1.00
N LYS A 384 6.62 12.52 -0.38
CA LYS A 384 6.42 12.53 1.07
C LYS A 384 5.51 11.41 1.55
N ASN A 385 4.47 11.05 0.80
CA ASN A 385 3.65 9.89 1.12
C ASN A 385 4.46 8.59 1.01
N LEU A 386 5.31 8.46 0.00
CA LEU A 386 6.23 7.33 -0.11
C LEU A 386 7.28 7.31 1.01
N ASP A 387 7.89 8.45 1.33
CA ASP A 387 8.86 8.56 2.44
C ASP A 387 8.20 8.14 3.74
N LYS A 388 7.00 8.68 3.99
CA LYS A 388 6.19 8.33 5.14
C LYS A 388 5.87 6.83 5.17
N PHE A 389 5.49 6.23 4.04
CA PHE A 389 5.24 4.80 3.93
C PHE A 389 6.50 3.98 4.22
N MET A 390 7.62 4.27 3.56
CA MET A 390 8.90 3.60 3.78
C MET A 390 9.40 3.80 5.21
N GLU A 391 9.05 4.95 5.80
CA GLU A 391 9.27 5.31 7.19
C GLU A 391 8.26 4.67 8.18
N GLU A 392 7.29 3.89 7.71
CA GLU A 392 6.21 3.27 8.53
C GLU A 392 6.08 1.76 8.30
N HIS A 393 6.72 1.25 7.26
CA HIS A 393 6.55 -0.12 6.80
C HIS A 393 7.86 -0.86 6.73
N THR A 394 7.77 -2.15 7.00
CA THR A 394 8.87 -3.02 7.31
C THR A 394 8.87 -4.28 6.38
N PHE A 395 9.75 -4.33 5.35
CA PHE A 395 9.85 -5.27 4.19
C PHE A 395 10.72 -6.55 4.33
N SER A 396 10.13 -7.76 4.43
CA SER A 396 10.88 -9.01 4.78
C SER A 396 11.97 -9.40 3.79
N ASP A 397 13.08 -10.00 4.25
CA ASP A 397 14.17 -10.47 3.36
C ASP A 397 13.63 -11.27 2.18
N GLY A 398 13.99 -10.82 0.98
CA GLY A 398 13.59 -11.44 -0.30
C GLY A 398 12.21 -11.05 -0.83
N LYS A 399 11.40 -10.28 -0.09
CA LYS A 399 10.11 -9.77 -0.57
C LYS A 399 10.24 -8.31 -1.03
N LYS A 400 9.87 -8.05 -2.28
CA LYS A 400 9.93 -6.72 -2.86
C LYS A 400 8.62 -5.93 -2.70
N VAL A 401 8.76 -4.62 -2.54
CA VAL A 401 7.69 -3.61 -2.62
C VAL A 401 7.58 -3.18 -4.06
N SER A 402 6.50 -3.59 -4.70
CA SER A 402 6.21 -3.14 -6.04
C SER A 402 5.50 -1.79 -5.97
N ILE A 403 6.11 -0.79 -6.60
CA ILE A 403 5.53 0.53 -6.81
C ILE A 403 5.00 0.58 -8.24
N ASP A 404 3.72 0.85 -8.35
CA ASP A 404 3.04 1.07 -9.62
C ASP A 404 2.69 2.56 -9.76
N ILE A 405 2.80 3.09 -10.98
CA ILE A 405 2.59 4.50 -11.28
C ILE A 405 1.68 4.60 -12.51
N VAL A 406 0.70 5.49 -12.46
CA VAL A 406 -0.07 5.86 -13.66
C VAL A 406 -0.24 7.36 -13.78
N GLY A 407 -0.35 7.86 -15.00
CA GLY A 407 -0.64 9.27 -15.20
C GLY A 407 -1.15 9.64 -16.59
N PHE A 408 -1.78 10.79 -16.69
CA PHE A 408 -2.29 11.37 -17.93
C PHE A 408 -1.78 12.79 -18.11
N SER A 409 -1.42 13.21 -19.33
CA SER A 409 -1.08 14.61 -19.64
C SER A 409 0.13 15.12 -18.83
N ARG A 410 0.01 16.27 -18.18
CA ARG A 410 0.98 16.75 -17.19
C ARG A 410 1.11 15.83 -15.98
N GLY A 411 0.04 15.11 -15.62
CA GLY A 411 0.10 14.04 -14.63
C GLY A 411 1.04 12.91 -15.05
N ALA A 412 1.03 12.51 -16.32
CA ALA A 412 1.99 11.54 -16.85
C ALA A 412 3.44 12.07 -16.77
N ALA A 413 3.66 13.36 -17.05
CA ALA A 413 4.96 13.99 -16.90
C ALA A 413 5.42 14.06 -15.42
N MET A 414 4.51 14.38 -14.49
CA MET A 414 4.76 14.31 -13.05
C MET A 414 5.07 12.88 -12.59
N GLY A 415 4.34 11.88 -13.08
CA GLY A 415 4.58 10.46 -12.78
C GLY A 415 5.94 9.96 -13.26
N ARG A 416 6.41 10.42 -14.43
CA ARG A 416 7.77 10.16 -14.93
C ARG A 416 8.83 10.79 -14.02
N ASP A 417 8.67 12.06 -13.65
CA ASP A 417 9.59 12.74 -12.73
C ASP A 417 9.61 12.08 -11.34
N PHE A 418 8.45 11.69 -10.83
CA PHE A 418 8.32 10.89 -9.61
C PHE A 418 9.08 9.57 -9.72
N ALA A 419 8.88 8.79 -10.79
CA ALA A 419 9.59 7.52 -11.00
C ALA A 419 11.11 7.69 -10.99
N ASN A 420 11.64 8.73 -11.65
CA ASN A 420 13.08 9.00 -11.66
C ASN A 420 13.61 9.38 -10.28
N ARG A 421 12.86 10.20 -9.52
CA ARG A 421 13.23 10.57 -8.16
C ARG A 421 13.21 9.36 -7.22
N VAL A 422 12.23 8.47 -7.35
CA VAL A 422 12.19 7.20 -6.60
C VAL A 422 13.36 6.30 -6.99
N ALA A 423 13.64 6.13 -8.28
CA ALA A 423 14.79 5.36 -8.74
C ALA A 423 16.13 5.91 -8.23
N THR A 424 16.27 7.24 -8.21
CA THR A 424 17.45 7.93 -7.65
C THR A 424 17.57 7.66 -6.16
N ARG A 425 16.48 7.82 -5.40
CA ARG A 425 16.44 7.52 -3.97
C ARG A 425 16.77 6.07 -3.66
N ILE A 426 16.33 5.12 -4.49
CA ILE A 426 16.70 3.71 -4.35
C ILE A 426 18.22 3.53 -4.51
N LYS A 427 18.80 4.10 -5.57
CA LYS A 427 20.24 4.02 -5.86
C LYS A 427 21.10 4.67 -4.77
N GLU A 428 20.64 5.81 -4.26
CA GLU A 428 21.30 6.56 -3.19
C GLU A 428 21.08 5.94 -1.81
N GLN A 429 20.36 4.81 -1.73
CA GLN A 429 19.96 4.17 -0.49
C GLN A 429 19.30 5.16 0.49
N HIS A 430 18.41 6.01 -0.03
CA HIS A 430 17.72 7.05 0.75
C HIS A 430 16.98 6.45 1.95
N TRP A 431 16.39 5.26 1.78
CA TRP A 431 15.74 4.49 2.85
C TRP A 431 16.64 3.39 3.42
N LYS A 432 17.97 3.56 3.31
CA LYS A 432 19.00 2.61 3.71
C LYS A 432 18.77 1.25 3.04
N GLU A 433 18.87 0.17 3.80
CA GLU A 433 18.74 -1.23 3.39
C GLU A 433 17.34 -1.57 2.84
N LYS A 434 16.31 -0.77 3.16
CA LYS A 434 14.96 -0.94 2.57
C LYS A 434 14.88 -0.56 1.10
N SER A 435 15.84 0.24 0.62
CA SER A 435 15.91 0.61 -0.79
C SER A 435 16.10 -0.63 -1.68
N GLU A 436 16.80 -1.65 -1.19
CA GLU A 436 17.01 -2.92 -1.89
C GLU A 436 15.74 -3.78 -1.96
N CYS A 437 14.79 -3.53 -1.05
CA CYS A 437 13.48 -4.18 -1.04
C CYS A 437 12.49 -3.51 -2.01
N MET A 438 12.83 -2.41 -2.68
CA MET A 438 11.90 -1.71 -3.58
C MET A 438 12.08 -2.12 -5.03
N GLU A 439 10.97 -2.15 -5.77
CA GLU A 439 11.00 -2.20 -7.22
C GLU A 439 9.94 -1.28 -7.83
N LEU A 440 10.32 -0.61 -8.92
CA LEU A 440 9.37 0.08 -9.78
C LEU A 440 8.81 -0.95 -10.76
N ASN A 441 7.56 -1.38 -10.55
CA ASN A 441 7.00 -2.49 -11.30
C ASN A 441 6.29 -2.02 -12.57
N PHE A 442 5.32 -1.11 -12.45
CA PHE A 442 4.49 -0.67 -13.57
C PHE A 442 4.48 0.85 -13.74
N LEU A 443 4.53 1.32 -15.00
CA LEU A 443 4.30 2.71 -15.38
C LEU A 443 3.35 2.77 -16.58
N GLY A 444 2.09 3.17 -16.34
CA GLY A 444 1.06 3.35 -17.36
C GLY A 444 0.80 4.82 -17.66
N LEU A 445 0.99 5.23 -18.91
CA LEU A 445 0.89 6.63 -19.32
C LEU A 445 -0.16 6.83 -20.42
N TRP A 446 -1.04 7.81 -20.22
CA TRP A 446 -1.89 8.35 -21.28
C TRP A 446 -1.35 9.69 -21.73
N ASP A 447 -1.06 9.80 -23.03
CA ASP A 447 -0.65 10.99 -23.77
C ASP A 447 0.15 12.03 -22.96
N THR A 448 1.43 11.74 -22.72
CA THR A 448 2.28 12.59 -21.88
C THR A 448 2.49 13.97 -22.48
N VAL A 449 2.27 15.02 -21.69
CA VAL A 449 2.54 16.42 -22.07
C VAL A 449 3.31 17.11 -20.94
N ALA A 450 4.51 17.59 -21.23
CA ALA A 450 5.26 18.46 -20.32
C ALA A 450 5.04 19.91 -20.75
N GLN A 451 4.28 20.66 -19.96
CA GLN A 451 4.07 22.10 -20.18
C GLN A 451 4.14 22.81 -18.83
N PHE A 452 5.35 22.79 -18.26
CA PHE A 452 5.68 23.43 -16.99
C PHE A 452 6.25 24.82 -17.26
N GLY A 453 5.67 25.84 -16.62
CA GLY A 453 5.91 27.23 -16.97
C GLY A 453 5.18 27.67 -18.22
N ALA A 454 5.23 28.97 -18.51
CA ALA A 454 4.66 29.52 -19.73
C ALA A 454 5.30 28.82 -20.95
N ASN A 455 4.47 28.22 -21.81
CA ASN A 455 4.91 27.49 -23.01
C ASN A 455 5.98 26.41 -22.77
N GLY A 456 6.04 25.82 -21.57
CA GLY A 456 7.03 24.78 -21.26
C GLY A 456 8.45 25.30 -20.96
N LEU A 457 8.60 26.60 -20.68
CA LEU A 457 9.91 27.22 -20.33
C LEU A 457 10.65 26.57 -19.16
N HIS A 458 9.99 25.76 -18.35
CA HIS A 458 10.60 25.05 -17.22
C HIS A 458 10.64 23.54 -17.42
N ASN A 459 10.36 23.02 -18.61
CA ASN A 459 10.36 21.58 -18.89
C ASN A 459 11.74 20.94 -18.69
N ASP A 460 12.82 21.70 -18.89
CA ASP A 460 14.21 21.28 -18.65
C ASP A 460 14.53 21.02 -17.17
N GLN A 461 13.68 21.48 -16.25
CA GLN A 461 13.79 21.22 -14.82
C GLN A 461 13.14 19.89 -14.39
N TRP A 462 12.63 19.10 -15.34
CA TRP A 462 11.91 17.85 -15.07
C TRP A 462 12.62 16.63 -15.64
N GLN A 463 12.63 15.55 -14.86
CA GLN A 463 13.24 14.29 -15.27
C GLN A 463 12.21 13.43 -15.98
N LEU A 464 12.16 13.57 -17.31
CA LEU A 464 11.14 12.91 -18.11
C LEU A 464 11.62 11.63 -18.78
N ALA A 465 12.91 11.30 -18.82
CA ALA A 465 13.35 9.98 -19.28
C ALA A 465 12.69 8.85 -18.46
N ILE A 466 12.54 7.66 -19.02
CA ILE A 466 12.05 6.52 -18.23
C ILE A 466 13.25 5.89 -17.50
N PRO A 467 13.27 5.81 -16.16
CA PRO A 467 14.39 5.23 -15.42
C PRO A 467 14.46 3.72 -15.67
N SER A 468 15.65 3.14 -15.83
CA SER A 468 15.86 1.71 -16.16
C SER A 468 15.23 0.75 -15.16
N GLU A 469 15.00 1.21 -13.94
CA GLU A 469 14.46 0.45 -12.82
C GLU A 469 12.99 0.09 -12.99
N VAL A 470 12.23 0.82 -13.83
CA VAL A 470 10.82 0.49 -14.08
C VAL A 470 10.73 -0.73 -15.00
N ARG A 471 10.15 -1.81 -14.48
CA ARG A 471 10.09 -3.11 -15.15
C ARG A 471 9.15 -3.13 -16.36
N HIS A 472 7.95 -2.58 -16.22
CA HIS A 472 6.91 -2.59 -17.23
C HIS A 472 6.42 -1.17 -17.53
N VAL A 473 6.55 -0.73 -18.79
CA VAL A 473 6.24 0.65 -19.20
C VAL A 473 5.37 0.64 -20.44
N PHE A 474 4.22 1.31 -20.37
CA PHE A 474 3.25 1.39 -21.44
C PHE A 474 2.79 2.84 -21.62
N HIS A 475 2.82 3.33 -22.85
CA HIS A 475 2.40 4.70 -23.19
C HIS A 475 1.43 4.69 -24.36
N ALA A 476 0.18 5.08 -24.10
CA ALA A 476 -0.84 5.30 -25.11
C ALA A 476 -0.74 6.74 -25.61
N VAL A 477 -0.58 6.93 -26.92
CA VAL A 477 -0.35 8.25 -27.52
C VAL A 477 -1.50 8.66 -28.42
N ALA A 478 -1.95 9.91 -28.29
CA ALA A 478 -2.95 10.51 -29.16
C ALA A 478 -2.35 10.78 -30.54
N LEU A 479 -2.97 10.22 -31.58
CA LEU A 479 -2.55 10.43 -32.97
C LEU A 479 -3.18 11.66 -33.59
N ASN A 480 -4.32 12.14 -33.10
CA ASN A 480 -5.14 13.17 -33.76
C ASN A 480 -5.23 14.47 -32.94
N GLU A 481 -4.14 14.82 -32.25
CA GLU A 481 -4.03 16.06 -31.47
C GLU A 481 -3.30 17.16 -32.26
N HIS A 482 -4.04 18.23 -32.57
CA HIS A 482 -3.60 19.31 -33.45
C HIS A 482 -3.29 20.63 -32.73
N ARG A 483 -3.47 20.73 -31.41
CA ARG A 483 -3.22 21.99 -30.68
C ARG A 483 -1.74 22.15 -30.37
N TYR A 484 -1.14 23.23 -30.87
CA TYR A 484 0.28 23.56 -30.61
C TYR A 484 0.62 23.67 -29.10
N LEU A 485 -0.35 24.04 -28.26
CA LEU A 485 -0.19 24.16 -26.81
C LEU A 485 -0.06 22.81 -26.08
N PHE A 486 -0.21 21.67 -26.77
CA PHE A 486 -0.12 20.34 -26.18
C PHE A 486 0.98 19.50 -26.84
N PRO A 487 2.25 19.93 -26.77
CA PRO A 487 3.35 19.14 -27.32
C PRO A 487 3.45 17.81 -26.57
N GLY A 488 3.46 16.71 -27.33
CA GLY A 488 3.54 15.36 -26.78
C GLY A 488 4.98 14.98 -26.42
N GLU A 489 5.13 14.15 -25.40
CA GLU A 489 6.43 13.68 -24.91
C GLU A 489 6.54 12.15 -25.04
N GLY A 490 7.35 11.69 -25.99
CA GLY A 490 7.63 10.27 -26.19
C GLY A 490 8.43 9.64 -25.05
N ILE A 491 8.38 8.30 -24.98
CA ILE A 491 9.20 7.50 -24.06
C ILE A 491 10.43 6.95 -24.77
N ASN A 492 11.57 6.93 -24.07
CA ASN A 492 12.83 6.39 -24.57
C ASN A 492 12.99 4.87 -24.32
N ARG A 493 12.09 4.26 -23.52
CA ARG A 493 12.05 2.82 -23.24
C ARG A 493 10.62 2.41 -22.88
N GLY A 494 10.23 1.20 -23.27
CA GLY A 494 8.91 0.63 -23.00
C GLY A 494 8.12 0.43 -24.28
N THR A 495 6.83 0.13 -24.13
CA THR A 495 5.91 -0.06 -25.25
C THR A 495 5.08 1.22 -25.43
N GLN A 496 5.33 1.91 -26.54
CA GLN A 496 4.56 3.09 -26.93
C GLN A 496 3.70 2.77 -28.14
N LEU A 497 2.38 2.89 -28.01
CA LEU A 497 1.43 2.63 -29.10
C LEU A 497 0.54 3.85 -29.39
N GLY A 498 0.24 4.05 -30.66
CA GLY A 498 -0.66 5.10 -31.13
C GLY A 498 -2.12 4.67 -31.04
N PHE A 499 -2.99 5.60 -30.66
CA PHE A 499 -4.43 5.41 -30.58
C PHE A 499 -5.15 6.55 -31.29
N ILE A 500 -6.26 6.22 -31.95
CA ILE A 500 -7.12 7.20 -32.60
C ILE A 500 -7.73 8.12 -31.53
N GLY A 501 -7.60 9.43 -31.71
CA GLY A 501 -8.10 10.39 -30.75
C GLY A 501 -7.22 11.62 -30.55
N SER A 502 -7.82 12.70 -30.06
CA SER A 502 -7.11 13.83 -29.47
C SER A 502 -6.64 13.52 -28.05
N HIS A 503 -5.96 14.47 -27.41
CA HIS A 503 -5.39 14.29 -26.06
C HIS A 503 -6.39 13.73 -25.03
N ALA A 504 -7.61 14.25 -25.00
CA ALA A 504 -8.64 13.81 -24.05
C ALA A 504 -9.44 12.59 -24.54
N ASP A 505 -9.39 12.26 -25.83
CA ASP A 505 -9.87 10.96 -26.32
C ASP A 505 -8.94 9.80 -25.92
N ILE A 506 -7.76 10.09 -25.37
CA ILE A 506 -6.84 9.08 -24.81
C ILE A 506 -6.88 9.08 -23.28
N GLY A 507 -6.89 10.25 -22.65
CA GLY A 507 -6.89 10.36 -21.19
C GLY A 507 -8.26 10.44 -20.50
N GLY A 508 -9.33 10.62 -21.26
CA GLY A 508 -10.68 10.86 -20.75
C GLY A 508 -10.93 12.33 -20.36
N SER A 509 -11.94 12.55 -19.51
CA SER A 509 -12.41 13.87 -19.05
C SER A 509 -13.17 14.72 -20.07
N PHE A 510 -13.69 14.14 -21.14
CA PHE A 510 -14.74 14.76 -21.94
C PHE A 510 -16.11 14.31 -21.47
N GLY A 511 -17.07 15.24 -21.41
CA GLY A 511 -18.47 14.96 -21.06
C GLY A 511 -19.24 14.11 -22.08
N THR A 512 -18.71 14.04 -23.30
CA THR A 512 -19.28 13.35 -24.45
C THR A 512 -18.30 12.30 -24.96
N GLY A 513 -18.82 11.23 -25.53
CA GLY A 513 -18.01 10.17 -26.10
C GLY A 513 -17.27 9.31 -25.08
N ASP A 514 -16.85 8.14 -25.53
CA ASP A 514 -16.15 7.17 -24.71
C ASP A 514 -14.98 6.48 -25.41
N LEU A 515 -14.48 7.09 -26.49
CA LEU A 515 -13.31 6.61 -27.23
C LEU A 515 -12.07 6.40 -26.34
N SER A 516 -11.95 7.18 -25.26
CA SER A 516 -10.91 7.02 -24.23
C SER A 516 -10.92 5.67 -23.52
N ASN A 517 -12.04 4.94 -23.53
CA ASN A 517 -12.10 3.60 -22.96
C ASN A 517 -11.23 2.61 -23.74
N VAL A 518 -10.90 2.84 -25.02
CA VAL A 518 -9.96 1.99 -25.78
C VAL A 518 -8.58 2.01 -25.11
N ALA A 519 -8.03 3.20 -24.87
CA ALA A 519 -6.73 3.36 -24.24
C ALA A 519 -6.75 2.96 -22.75
N LEU A 520 -7.87 3.16 -22.05
CA LEU A 520 -8.07 2.66 -20.68
C LEU A 520 -7.94 1.14 -20.61
N ASN A 521 -8.71 0.43 -21.42
CA ASN A 521 -8.76 -1.02 -21.39
C ASN A 521 -7.41 -1.62 -21.84
N TRP A 522 -6.73 -0.99 -22.79
CA TRP A 522 -5.37 -1.39 -23.14
C TRP A 522 -4.40 -1.31 -21.96
N ILE A 523 -4.31 -0.17 -21.27
CA ILE A 523 -3.41 -0.04 -20.11
C ILE A 523 -3.85 -0.95 -18.96
N ALA A 524 -5.15 -1.15 -18.73
CA ALA A 524 -5.66 -2.07 -17.71
C ALA A 524 -5.30 -3.54 -18.02
N GLU A 525 -5.36 -3.97 -19.28
CA GLU A 525 -4.89 -5.30 -19.68
C GLU A 525 -3.37 -5.42 -19.53
N LYS A 526 -2.61 -4.38 -19.90
CA LYS A 526 -1.15 -4.37 -19.69
C LYS A 526 -0.76 -4.38 -18.21
N ALA A 527 -1.54 -3.75 -17.34
CA ALA A 527 -1.38 -3.87 -15.89
C ALA A 527 -1.59 -5.31 -15.42
N LYS A 528 -2.66 -5.98 -15.87
CA LYS A 528 -2.92 -7.41 -15.55
C LYS A 528 -1.82 -8.33 -16.05
N GLU A 529 -1.35 -8.14 -17.28
CA GLU A 529 -0.21 -8.87 -17.87
C GLU A 529 1.08 -8.65 -17.08
N SER A 530 1.24 -7.48 -16.46
CA SER A 530 2.38 -7.12 -15.59
C SER A 530 2.20 -7.57 -14.14
N GLY A 531 1.15 -8.33 -13.83
CA GLY A 531 0.92 -8.93 -12.52
C GLY A 531 -0.03 -8.17 -11.59
N LEU A 532 -0.54 -7.00 -11.97
CA LEU A 532 -1.46 -6.21 -11.14
C LEU A 532 -2.85 -6.86 -11.08
N LYS A 533 -3.46 -6.87 -9.90
CA LYS A 533 -4.86 -7.25 -9.73
C LYS A 533 -5.78 -6.05 -9.95
N MET A 534 -6.59 -6.11 -10.97
CA MET A 534 -7.57 -5.08 -11.29
C MET A 534 -8.97 -5.64 -11.03
N LYS A 535 -9.77 -4.92 -10.25
CA LYS A 535 -11.21 -5.13 -10.13
C LYS A 535 -11.85 -4.97 -11.49
N LYS A 536 -12.94 -5.68 -11.72
CA LYS A 536 -13.71 -5.52 -12.95
C LYS A 536 -14.50 -4.21 -12.93
N TRP A 537 -14.85 -3.71 -14.11
CA TRP A 537 -15.55 -2.43 -14.26
C TRP A 537 -16.97 -2.47 -13.66
N ASP A 538 -17.66 -3.60 -13.78
CA ASP A 538 -18.95 -3.87 -13.14
C ASP A 538 -18.84 -3.94 -11.60
N GLU A 539 -17.78 -4.55 -11.07
CA GLU A 539 -17.51 -4.64 -9.63
C GLU A 539 -17.30 -3.26 -8.97
N ILE A 540 -16.82 -2.27 -9.73
CA ILE A 540 -16.69 -0.87 -9.27
C ILE A 540 -17.86 0.02 -9.70
N GLY A 541 -18.95 -0.59 -10.18
CA GLY A 541 -20.22 0.09 -10.46
C GLY A 541 -20.31 0.79 -11.80
N ASN A 542 -19.45 0.48 -12.77
CA ASN A 542 -19.45 1.15 -14.08
C ASN A 542 -19.03 0.23 -15.24
N GLU A 543 -19.90 -0.71 -15.62
CA GLU A 543 -19.66 -1.64 -16.74
C GLU A 543 -19.33 -0.93 -18.06
N ALA A 544 -19.85 0.29 -18.26
CA ALA A 544 -19.65 1.06 -19.48
C ALA A 544 -18.17 1.40 -19.75
N TRP A 545 -17.31 1.49 -18.72
CA TRP A 545 -15.87 1.74 -18.91
C TRP A 545 -15.13 0.58 -19.59
N GLY A 546 -15.71 -0.61 -19.61
CA GLY A 546 -15.19 -1.76 -20.36
C GLY A 546 -15.56 -1.79 -21.84
N LYS A 547 -16.35 -0.81 -22.30
CA LYS A 547 -16.95 -0.80 -23.64
C LYS A 547 -16.73 0.55 -24.32
N VAL A 548 -17.03 0.60 -25.61
CA VAL A 548 -17.13 1.83 -26.40
C VAL A 548 -18.51 1.85 -27.05
N THR A 549 -19.32 2.85 -26.72
CA THR A 549 -20.71 3.02 -27.15
C THR A 549 -20.91 4.33 -27.92
N GLU A 550 -20.10 5.35 -27.67
CA GLU A 550 -20.14 6.66 -28.34
C GLU A 550 -18.72 7.01 -28.83
N PRO A 551 -18.27 6.41 -29.94
CA PRO A 551 -16.91 6.52 -30.44
C PRO A 551 -16.69 7.82 -31.24
N VAL A 552 -16.95 8.97 -30.63
CA VAL A 552 -16.72 10.27 -31.26
C VAL A 552 -15.27 10.72 -31.09
N LEU A 553 -14.76 11.37 -32.13
CA LEU A 553 -13.46 12.06 -32.15
C LEU A 553 -13.68 13.53 -31.78
N HIS A 554 -12.92 14.02 -30.81
CA HIS A 554 -12.90 15.44 -30.48
C HIS A 554 -11.68 16.13 -31.11
N ASP A 555 -11.80 17.42 -31.40
CA ASP A 555 -10.69 18.34 -31.64
C ASP A 555 -11.00 19.69 -30.98
N LYS A 556 -10.09 20.17 -30.12
CA LYS A 556 -10.20 21.47 -29.44
C LYS A 556 -9.47 22.61 -30.16
N SER A 557 -8.98 22.40 -31.39
CA SER A 557 -8.50 23.50 -32.22
C SER A 557 -9.64 24.51 -32.45
N TYR A 558 -9.42 25.79 -32.10
CA TYR A 558 -10.40 26.82 -32.45
C TYR A 558 -10.28 27.06 -33.96
N ILE A 559 -11.26 26.54 -34.71
CA ILE A 559 -11.40 26.55 -36.19
C ILE A 559 -11.11 27.93 -36.83
N TYR A 560 -11.19 29.03 -36.07
CA TYR A 560 -11.05 30.39 -36.58
C TYR A 560 -9.77 31.15 -36.17
N SER A 561 -8.89 30.59 -35.33
CA SER A 561 -7.72 31.33 -34.83
C SER A 561 -6.41 30.56 -34.74
N ASP A 562 -6.44 29.22 -34.72
CA ASP A 562 -5.21 28.43 -34.75
C ASP A 562 -4.92 28.04 -36.20
N PRO A 563 -3.82 28.51 -36.84
CA PRO A 563 -3.37 27.93 -38.09
C PRO A 563 -3.13 26.42 -37.88
N PRO A 564 -3.21 25.58 -38.93
CA PRO A 564 -3.04 24.13 -38.83
C PRO A 564 -1.58 23.77 -38.55
N ASP A 565 -1.09 24.13 -37.37
CA ASP A 565 0.24 23.79 -36.89
C ASP A 565 0.13 22.57 -36.00
N ASP A 566 0.72 21.52 -36.51
CA ASP A 566 0.74 20.20 -35.91
C ASP A 566 1.60 20.19 -34.64
N SER A 567 1.04 19.71 -33.54
CA SER A 567 1.72 19.73 -32.24
C SER A 567 3.06 18.98 -32.33
N ALA A 568 4.10 19.55 -31.72
CA ALA A 568 5.39 18.88 -31.68
C ALA A 568 5.30 17.64 -30.77
N PHE A 569 5.90 16.54 -31.19
CA PHE A 569 6.09 15.34 -30.39
C PHE A 569 7.59 15.11 -30.24
N CYS A 570 8.10 15.29 -29.03
CA CYS A 570 9.53 15.19 -28.74
C CYS A 570 9.80 13.99 -27.82
N THR A 571 10.97 13.37 -27.96
CA THR A 571 11.49 12.49 -26.91
C THR A 571 12.43 13.30 -26.00
N ARG A 572 12.71 12.79 -24.80
CA ARG A 572 13.62 13.45 -23.85
C ARG A 572 14.83 12.56 -23.62
N ASP A 573 16.02 13.14 -23.67
CA ASP A 573 17.23 12.45 -23.25
C ASP A 573 17.30 12.32 -21.71
N ASN A 574 18.32 11.62 -21.21
CA ASN A 574 18.51 11.40 -19.76
C ASN A 574 18.77 12.69 -18.97
N ASN A 575 19.03 13.81 -19.64
CA ASN A 575 19.20 15.13 -19.05
C ASN A 575 17.95 16.02 -19.23
N GLY A 576 16.83 15.46 -19.68
CA GLY A 576 15.57 16.18 -19.87
C GLY A 576 15.54 17.09 -21.11
N ARG A 577 16.54 17.03 -21.99
CA ARG A 577 16.57 17.84 -23.21
C ARG A 577 15.71 17.20 -24.28
N SER A 578 14.92 18.02 -24.97
CA SER A 578 14.14 17.57 -26.13
C SER A 578 15.06 17.06 -27.22
N LYS A 579 14.72 15.89 -27.75
CA LYS A 579 15.38 15.23 -28.86
C LYS A 579 14.34 14.68 -29.81
N ASP A 580 14.70 14.55 -31.09
CA ASP A 580 13.90 13.86 -32.10
C ASP A 580 12.46 14.40 -32.20
N CYS A 581 12.32 15.72 -32.13
CA CYS A 581 11.03 16.41 -32.23
C CYS A 581 10.47 16.31 -33.64
N ILE A 582 9.28 15.74 -33.78
CA ILE A 582 8.57 15.63 -35.05
C ILE A 582 7.16 16.23 -34.93
N PRO A 583 6.58 16.73 -36.02
CA PRO A 583 5.16 17.04 -36.07
C PRO A 583 4.33 15.76 -35.80
N ARG A 584 3.28 15.82 -34.97
CA ARG A 584 2.45 14.66 -34.58
C ARG A 584 1.79 13.93 -35.75
N LYS A 585 1.50 14.59 -36.86
CA LYS A 585 1.03 13.96 -38.12
C LYS A 585 2.06 13.06 -38.77
N LYS A 586 3.34 13.23 -38.44
CA LYS A 586 4.44 12.35 -38.83
C LYS A 586 4.74 11.29 -37.78
N LEU A 587 3.97 11.26 -36.68
CA LEU A 587 4.16 10.29 -35.61
C LEU A 587 3.78 8.89 -36.12
N SER A 588 4.77 8.01 -36.03
CA SER A 588 4.59 6.58 -36.15
C SER A 588 5.15 5.97 -34.87
N PRO A 589 4.37 5.97 -33.77
CA PRO A 589 4.75 5.19 -32.59
C PRO A 589 4.74 3.70 -32.99
N GLY A 590 5.13 2.79 -32.08
CA GLY A 590 4.90 1.37 -32.35
C GLY A 590 3.42 1.14 -32.71
N GLY A 591 3.14 0.29 -33.71
CA GLY A 591 1.76 0.07 -34.14
C GLY A 591 1.24 1.13 -35.12
N MET A 592 0.10 1.75 -34.80
CA MET A 592 -0.67 2.63 -35.68
C MET A 592 0.01 3.99 -35.87
N SER A 593 0.17 4.40 -37.12
CA SER A 593 0.59 5.76 -37.48
C SER A 593 -0.59 6.74 -37.58
N HIS A 594 -0.32 8.04 -37.56
CA HIS A 594 -1.36 9.05 -37.82
C HIS A 594 -2.02 8.89 -39.20
N GLU A 595 -1.25 8.52 -40.23
CA GLU A 595 -1.79 8.31 -41.58
C GLU A 595 -2.73 7.10 -41.62
N GLU A 596 -2.36 6.02 -40.93
CA GLU A 596 -3.21 4.83 -40.83
C GLU A 596 -4.50 5.10 -40.06
N SER A 597 -4.46 5.94 -39.01
CA SER A 597 -5.65 6.28 -38.22
C SER A 597 -6.75 6.93 -39.06
N GLN A 598 -6.38 7.68 -40.11
CA GLN A 598 -7.32 8.36 -41.01
C GLN A 598 -8.32 7.41 -41.67
N ARG A 599 -7.95 6.15 -41.88
CA ARG A 599 -8.81 5.14 -42.52
C ARG A 599 -10.06 4.80 -41.71
N PHE A 600 -10.02 5.01 -40.40
CA PHE A 600 -11.10 4.66 -39.49
C PHE A 600 -11.93 5.87 -39.07
N ILE A 601 -11.52 7.10 -39.43
CA ILE A 601 -12.20 8.33 -39.02
C ILE A 601 -13.21 8.74 -40.09
N ILE A 602 -14.45 8.91 -39.68
CA ILE A 602 -15.53 9.46 -40.49
C ILE A 602 -15.74 10.91 -40.06
N TYR A 603 -15.08 11.83 -40.76
CA TYR A 603 -15.19 13.26 -40.47
C TYR A 603 -16.59 13.80 -40.74
N ARG A 604 -17.14 14.55 -39.78
CA ARG A 604 -18.44 15.20 -39.92
C ARG A 604 -18.29 16.45 -40.77
N THR A 605 -19.21 16.66 -41.72
CA THR A 605 -19.27 17.89 -42.53
C THR A 605 -19.58 19.13 -41.70
N ARG A 606 -20.24 18.95 -40.54
CA ARG A 606 -20.43 19.97 -39.51
C ARG A 606 -20.06 19.37 -38.15
N PRO A 607 -19.14 19.98 -37.40
CA PRO A 607 -18.79 19.47 -36.07
C PRO A 607 -20.03 19.41 -35.15
N GLY A 608 -20.08 18.39 -34.29
CA GLY A 608 -21.12 18.23 -33.26
C GLY A 608 -20.86 19.12 -32.05
N MET A 609 -21.86 19.28 -31.18
CA MET A 609 -21.71 19.99 -29.89
C MET A 609 -21.35 19.02 -28.76
N ASP A 610 -20.40 19.41 -27.92
CA ASP A 610 -20.08 18.79 -26.64
C ASP A 610 -21.21 19.06 -25.61
N SER A 611 -21.11 18.43 -24.43
CA SER A 611 -22.01 18.65 -23.29
C SER A 611 -22.06 20.10 -22.79
N ASP A 612 -20.99 20.87 -22.99
CA ASP A 612 -20.90 22.30 -22.66
C ASP A 612 -21.42 23.22 -23.78
N GLY A 613 -21.97 22.64 -24.86
CA GLY A 613 -22.51 23.37 -26.01
C GLY A 613 -21.46 23.88 -27.00
N VAL A 614 -20.18 23.53 -26.82
CA VAL A 614 -19.11 23.96 -27.73
C VAL A 614 -18.88 22.92 -28.83
N SER A 615 -18.71 23.39 -30.06
CA SER A 615 -18.62 22.50 -31.22
C SER A 615 -17.21 21.95 -31.43
N ARG A 616 -16.87 20.84 -30.75
CA ARG A 616 -15.54 20.20 -30.83
C ARG A 616 -15.57 18.74 -31.32
N ILE A 617 -16.74 18.11 -31.46
CA ILE A 617 -16.83 16.76 -32.03
C ILE A 617 -16.61 16.84 -33.55
N THR A 618 -15.50 16.32 -34.05
CA THR A 618 -15.11 16.46 -35.47
C THR A 618 -15.41 15.23 -36.31
N GLY A 619 -15.56 14.06 -35.70
CA GLY A 619 -15.77 12.81 -36.43
C GLY A 619 -16.34 11.69 -35.58
N ASP A 620 -16.70 10.61 -36.25
CA ASP A 620 -17.07 9.33 -35.66
C ASP A 620 -16.01 8.28 -36.04
N ILE A 621 -15.75 7.30 -35.18
CA ILE A 621 -14.82 6.22 -35.49
C ILE A 621 -15.57 5.00 -36.00
N ASN A 622 -15.13 4.44 -37.13
CA ASN A 622 -15.56 3.13 -37.61
C ASN A 622 -15.01 2.05 -36.68
N MET A 623 -15.70 1.84 -35.55
CA MET A 623 -15.26 0.90 -34.52
C MET A 623 -15.22 -0.54 -35.01
N LYS A 624 -16.04 -0.94 -35.99
CA LYS A 624 -16.01 -2.30 -36.52
C LYS A 624 -14.64 -2.63 -37.14
N GLU A 625 -14.12 -1.75 -37.98
CA GLU A 625 -12.79 -1.94 -38.58
C GLU A 625 -11.68 -1.66 -37.59
N TYR A 626 -11.82 -0.63 -36.75
CA TYR A 626 -10.80 -0.28 -35.78
C TYR A 626 -10.62 -1.38 -34.71
N THR A 627 -11.69 -1.98 -34.19
CA THR A 627 -11.57 -3.08 -33.21
C THR A 627 -10.95 -4.33 -33.80
N GLN A 628 -11.24 -4.66 -35.06
CA GLN A 628 -10.58 -5.75 -35.76
C GLN A 628 -9.08 -5.47 -35.88
N TRP A 629 -8.72 -4.25 -36.29
CA TRP A 629 -7.34 -3.83 -36.41
C TRP A 629 -6.61 -3.87 -35.04
N LEU A 630 -7.25 -3.39 -33.96
CA LEU A 630 -6.71 -3.43 -32.60
C LEU A 630 -6.47 -4.86 -32.11
N LYS A 631 -7.36 -5.79 -32.45
CA LYS A 631 -7.20 -7.20 -32.09
C LYS A 631 -6.02 -7.82 -32.83
N GLU A 632 -5.88 -7.56 -34.12
CA GLU A 632 -4.81 -8.12 -34.97
C GLU A 632 -3.44 -7.56 -34.63
N ASN A 633 -3.37 -6.25 -34.33
CA ASN A 633 -2.09 -5.56 -34.17
C ASN A 633 -1.70 -5.38 -32.70
N TYR A 634 -2.65 -5.14 -31.80
CA TYR A 634 -2.39 -4.85 -30.38
C TYR A 634 -2.79 -5.99 -29.44
N GLY A 635 -3.45 -7.04 -29.95
CA GLY A 635 -4.05 -8.09 -29.13
C GLY A 635 -5.19 -7.58 -28.24
N LEU A 636 -5.73 -6.39 -28.52
CA LEU A 636 -6.72 -5.72 -27.69
C LEU A 636 -8.13 -6.06 -28.20
N THR A 637 -8.96 -6.64 -27.32
CA THR A 637 -10.39 -6.82 -27.60
C THR A 637 -11.16 -5.68 -26.95
N VAL A 638 -11.88 -4.92 -27.75
CA VAL A 638 -12.76 -3.84 -27.28
C VAL A 638 -14.21 -4.29 -27.45
N ALA A 639 -14.98 -4.28 -26.37
CA ALA A 639 -16.39 -4.57 -26.43
C ALA A 639 -17.16 -3.38 -27.03
N LEU A 640 -18.02 -3.66 -28.01
CA LEU A 640 -18.97 -2.72 -28.59
C LEU A 640 -20.35 -3.03 -28.01
N GLN A 641 -21.20 -2.01 -27.86
CA GLN A 641 -22.61 -2.20 -27.48
C GLN A 641 -23.54 -1.98 -28.66
#